data_AF-A0A2G8JJL6-F1
#
_entry.id   AF-A0A2G8JJL6-F1
#
_cell.length_a   1.000
_cell.length_b   1.000
_cell.length_c   1.000
_cell.angle_alpha   90.00
_cell.angle_beta   90.00
_cell.angle_gamma   90.00
#
_symmetry.space_group_name_H-M   'P 1'
#
loop_
_entity.id
_entity.type
_entity.pdbx_description
1 polymer ?
#
loop_
_entity_poly.entity_id
_entity_poly.type
_entity_poly.pdbx_seq_one_letter_code
_entity_poly.pdbx_strand_id
1 'polypeptide(L)'
;IPHITVPPSDVSTPEGSNVYFRCAAIGEPKPEIIWFNNGIDITEKMTSDNRIHILRDGTLMITNAGSEDVGEYECMARNSAGEVKSPAYSLSLVNQTKPSAIINTRNVEVQKGASAIISCSVRGNPTPQITWRKDGQNVLQDQRFRILRNGSLYITRVKEGDQGLFVLEASNSRGSSSDSTNLIVLIVPTFVREPQSVTVLEGGTVEVHCSATGYPQPDIHWRKNGATLPNDPRYMIMGGMALRVVRAIQSDTGDYTCLAVNKAGQNQAEASVVVKQREPPIFTQSPQDLDVEVGAFIRLPCAAAGDPTPIITWSKDGVQITDSTKFGVTEDGLLIRDVGKDDEGRYQCAARNSIGYIATHMELDVTMLSFDSEGDVFVNETFQQAQEDVDRAIKGTIDRLFDSTRHRTPSDLLQIFKFPSTDALNIARAAEVFELTIELIHQKIQDGESVNLTDVDIRFNDLVSPFYVSLIANYSGCTTFRKNVDCSDICFHKKYRTYDGTCNNLQHKEWGASLTPFQRFVKPVYENGLSTPVGWNSSKLYFGYPKPKSREVSSKILATNHVTDHPNYSHMLMQWGQFLDHDIDLVVPSLSRAQFKDGIECKDTCDNEPPCFPLEVPEDDPRIQRHQCMEFTRSSAVCGSGSTSAFFDFIMPREQMNSLTSYIDASNVYGSSKELAEKLRDTSRENHGRLRVGRDDGTRNPFLPFNDDFPIDCDRDESESPIPCFLAGDVRANEQVGLTAMHTLWMREHNRIADDLYDINPHWNDETLYHEARKIVGAAMQHITYKFWLPKVIGPTGMAILGNMKITTRLFGHGLIQPILRRLNESFVTSEHGNLPLHKAFFSPFRLVEEGGIDPILRGLYATPLKQPSPDHMMNSELTERLFHMAHAIALDLGALNIHRGRDHALPPYNEWRKFCGLPVARTFDDFADEIKSDTVRDKMEDVYGHPGNVDLFVGGMAEDPVDGALIGPTLSCILAKQFKRLRDGDRFWYENMGVFSPGQLTQIKQISLARVLCDNGNTISRVNDDAFLFISNLNEYKKCREIPSIDLGMWAECPEDLYINSLTVGPVRSRRSIGDTVEAYGSKNVSRTTAKSEKETVVTAKQSKSEEVKEVNEDVEQRLKSLENKLEVMMSAVVSMQDSISTLSEEVSRGSIKSSQMDERLHDVATGE
;
A
#
# COMPACT_ATOMS: atom_id res chain seq x y z
N ILE A 1 64.98 76.88 -93.83
CA ILE A 1 64.58 75.49 -94.15
C ILE A 1 63.54 75.07 -93.12
N PRO A 2 62.40 74.46 -93.50
CA PRO A 2 61.37 74.04 -92.57
C PRO A 2 61.83 72.92 -91.62
N HIS A 3 61.24 72.85 -90.43
CA HIS A 3 61.47 71.80 -89.43
C HIS A 3 60.15 71.42 -88.75
N ILE A 4 59.75 70.15 -88.82
CA ILE A 4 58.56 69.63 -88.12
C ILE A 4 58.82 69.57 -86.62
N THR A 5 58.03 70.30 -85.84
CA THR A 5 58.10 70.37 -84.37
C THR A 5 57.13 69.41 -83.68
N VAL A 6 56.06 69.01 -84.38
CA VAL A 6 55.12 67.99 -83.92
C VAL A 6 54.84 67.06 -85.10
N PRO A 7 55.35 65.82 -85.10
CA PRO A 7 54.98 64.81 -86.09
C PRO A 7 53.60 64.19 -85.73
N PRO A 8 53.00 63.43 -86.67
CA PRO A 8 51.83 62.60 -86.39
C PRO A 8 52.16 61.46 -85.40
N SER A 9 51.14 60.68 -85.04
CA SER A 9 51.26 59.44 -84.25
C SER A 9 50.27 58.40 -84.78
N ASP A 10 50.55 57.11 -84.60
CA ASP A 10 49.60 56.04 -84.93
C ASP A 10 48.25 56.26 -84.24
N VAL A 11 47.15 55.98 -84.96
CA VAL A 11 45.79 56.07 -84.44
C VAL A 11 45.12 54.70 -84.60
N SER A 12 44.54 54.20 -83.51
CA SER A 12 43.70 53.01 -83.52
C SER A 12 42.35 53.36 -82.91
N THR A 13 41.25 53.19 -83.67
CA THR A 13 39.94 53.74 -83.31
C THR A 13 38.79 52.81 -83.75
N PRO A 14 37.59 52.87 -83.15
CA PRO A 14 36.42 52.19 -83.71
C PRO A 14 35.99 52.81 -85.05
N GLU A 15 35.45 52.00 -85.96
CA GLU A 15 34.83 52.45 -87.21
C GLU A 15 33.76 53.53 -86.96
N GLY A 16 33.71 54.54 -87.81
CA GLY A 16 32.80 55.69 -87.69
C GLY A 16 33.25 56.77 -86.69
N SER A 17 34.43 56.63 -86.07
CA SER A 17 34.99 57.67 -85.20
C SER A 17 35.67 58.79 -86.00
N ASN A 18 35.79 60.00 -85.43
CA ASN A 18 36.58 61.08 -86.03
C ASN A 18 38.07 60.89 -85.68
N VAL A 19 38.93 60.93 -86.69
CA VAL A 19 40.39 60.77 -86.59
C VAL A 19 41.08 62.12 -86.78
N TYR A 20 42.17 62.34 -86.04
CA TYR A 20 42.96 63.56 -86.09
C TYR A 20 44.45 63.22 -86.15
N PHE A 21 45.12 63.53 -87.27
CA PHE A 21 46.56 63.51 -87.38
C PHE A 21 47.09 64.94 -87.27
N ARG A 22 47.84 65.23 -86.22
CA ARG A 22 48.41 66.57 -85.98
C ARG A 22 49.79 66.67 -86.61
N CYS A 23 50.07 67.78 -87.27
CA CYS A 23 51.41 68.12 -87.72
C CYS A 23 51.64 69.62 -87.64
N ALA A 24 52.77 70.02 -87.07
CA ALA A 24 53.17 71.42 -86.95
C ALA A 24 54.65 71.57 -87.28
N ALA A 25 55.00 72.66 -87.98
CA ALA A 25 56.38 72.96 -88.37
C ALA A 25 56.69 74.45 -88.29
N ILE A 26 57.98 74.75 -88.15
CA ILE A 26 58.53 76.11 -88.11
C ILE A 26 59.51 76.34 -89.26
N GLY A 27 59.68 77.58 -89.67
CA GLY A 27 60.60 77.99 -90.73
C GLY A 27 60.29 79.40 -91.20
N GLU A 28 61.28 80.09 -91.76
CA GLU A 28 61.11 81.41 -92.39
C GLU A 28 61.38 81.31 -93.90
N PRO A 29 60.48 81.82 -94.78
CA PRO A 29 59.11 82.26 -94.48
C PRO A 29 58.24 81.10 -93.92
N LYS A 30 57.13 81.40 -93.22
CA LYS A 30 56.28 80.36 -92.59
C LYS A 30 55.93 79.21 -93.57
N PRO A 31 56.21 77.94 -93.24
CA PRO A 31 55.90 76.81 -94.12
C PRO A 31 54.40 76.46 -94.16
N GLU A 32 53.99 75.94 -95.31
CA GLU A 32 52.70 75.25 -95.49
C GLU A 32 52.82 73.78 -95.07
N ILE A 33 51.73 73.19 -94.58
CA ILE A 33 51.63 71.76 -94.23
C ILE A 33 50.78 71.06 -95.28
N ILE A 34 51.36 70.06 -95.93
CA ILE A 34 50.73 69.20 -96.94
C ILE A 34 50.67 67.78 -96.38
N TRP A 35 49.57 67.06 -96.58
CA TRP A 35 49.39 65.71 -96.07
C TRP A 35 49.39 64.67 -97.19
N PHE A 36 49.91 63.49 -96.88
CA PHE A 36 49.92 62.33 -97.77
C PHE A 36 49.22 61.16 -97.08
N ASN A 37 48.44 60.39 -97.85
CA ASN A 37 47.88 59.10 -97.47
C ASN A 37 48.47 58.05 -98.44
N ASN A 38 49.17 57.06 -97.89
CA ASN A 38 49.90 56.03 -98.65
C ASN A 38 50.81 56.64 -99.75
N GLY A 39 51.48 57.75 -99.43
CA GLY A 39 52.38 58.48 -100.34
C GLY A 39 51.70 59.38 -101.39
N ILE A 40 50.36 59.42 -101.46
CA ILE A 40 49.59 60.28 -102.37
C ILE A 40 49.16 61.55 -101.64
N ASP A 41 49.36 62.72 -102.27
CA ASP A 41 48.94 64.03 -101.74
C ASP A 41 47.41 64.06 -101.56
N ILE A 42 46.96 64.41 -100.35
CA ILE A 42 45.55 64.40 -99.96
C ILE A 42 44.77 65.57 -100.59
N THR A 43 45.44 66.57 -101.17
CA THR A 43 44.80 67.75 -101.78
C THR A 43 43.76 67.39 -102.85
N GLU A 44 44.03 66.38 -103.70
CA GLU A 44 43.03 65.89 -104.68
C GLU A 44 41.85 65.15 -104.01
N LYS A 45 42.11 64.39 -102.95
CA LYS A 45 41.06 63.74 -102.14
C LYS A 45 40.16 64.78 -101.45
N MET A 46 40.68 65.92 -100.98
CA MET A 46 39.87 66.96 -100.33
C MET A 46 38.85 67.61 -101.28
N THR A 47 39.10 67.61 -102.58
CA THR A 47 38.14 68.06 -103.61
C THR A 47 37.02 67.06 -103.91
N SER A 48 37.17 65.78 -103.51
CA SER A 48 36.22 64.70 -103.82
C SER A 48 35.57 64.06 -102.57
N ASP A 49 36.19 64.18 -101.40
CA ASP A 49 35.68 63.65 -100.13
C ASP A 49 35.52 64.76 -99.07
N ASN A 50 34.26 65.12 -98.82
CA ASN A 50 33.88 66.14 -97.83
C ASN A 50 34.12 65.73 -96.37
N ARG A 51 34.61 64.51 -96.08
CA ARG A 51 34.96 64.07 -94.72
C ARG A 51 36.37 64.47 -94.30
N ILE A 52 37.23 64.83 -95.27
CA ILE A 52 38.65 65.09 -95.08
C ILE A 52 38.90 66.60 -95.05
N HIS A 53 39.48 67.09 -93.95
CA HIS A 53 39.73 68.51 -93.73
C HIS A 53 41.13 68.75 -93.18
N ILE A 54 41.83 69.76 -93.71
CA ILE A 54 43.02 70.32 -93.06
C ILE A 54 42.56 71.55 -92.27
N LEU A 55 42.76 71.51 -90.95
CA LEU A 55 42.43 72.60 -90.04
C LEU A 55 43.46 73.74 -90.14
N ARG A 56 43.10 74.93 -89.64
CA ARG A 56 43.94 76.16 -89.75
C ARG A 56 45.33 76.05 -89.12
N ASP A 57 45.54 75.06 -88.26
CA ASP A 57 46.81 74.77 -87.58
C ASP A 57 47.70 73.75 -88.31
N GLY A 58 47.20 73.14 -89.39
CA GLY A 58 47.88 72.07 -90.14
C GLY A 58 47.44 70.65 -89.76
N THR A 59 46.49 70.48 -88.83
CA THR A 59 45.95 69.15 -88.46
C THR A 59 45.06 68.58 -89.56
N LEU A 60 45.31 67.33 -89.97
CA LEU A 60 44.40 66.53 -90.80
C LEU A 60 43.30 65.92 -89.92
N MET A 61 42.04 66.16 -90.27
CA MET A 61 40.86 65.58 -89.66
C MET A 61 40.10 64.73 -90.68
N ILE A 62 39.75 63.50 -90.31
CA ILE A 62 38.89 62.61 -91.09
C ILE A 62 37.66 62.31 -90.23
N THR A 63 36.48 62.78 -90.65
CA THR A 63 35.23 62.53 -89.93
C THR A 63 34.60 61.20 -90.36
N ASN A 64 34.06 60.43 -89.41
CA ASN A 64 33.46 59.13 -89.67
C ASN A 64 34.41 58.21 -90.46
N ALA A 65 35.56 57.90 -89.85
CA ALA A 65 36.62 57.09 -90.47
C ALA A 65 36.16 55.65 -90.70
N GLY A 66 36.22 55.21 -91.95
CA GLY A 66 35.84 53.88 -92.40
C GLY A 66 37.06 53.02 -92.77
N SER A 67 36.78 51.83 -93.30
CA SER A 67 37.81 50.89 -93.79
C SER A 67 38.69 51.48 -94.90
N GLU A 68 38.16 52.45 -95.64
CA GLU A 68 38.78 53.17 -96.77
C GLU A 68 39.82 54.22 -96.33
N ASP A 69 39.78 54.64 -95.07
CA ASP A 69 40.73 55.60 -94.51
C ASP A 69 41.95 54.93 -93.87
N VAL A 70 41.90 53.61 -93.66
CA VAL A 70 43.00 52.79 -93.15
C VAL A 70 44.21 52.89 -94.08
N GLY A 71 45.37 53.21 -93.52
CA GLY A 71 46.59 53.44 -94.27
C GLY A 71 47.62 54.25 -93.50
N GLU A 72 48.72 54.57 -94.18
CA GLU A 72 49.84 55.32 -93.66
C GLU A 72 49.73 56.81 -93.97
N TYR A 73 49.88 57.67 -92.96
CA TYR A 73 49.75 59.12 -93.07
C TYR A 73 51.09 59.82 -92.79
N GLU A 74 51.49 60.70 -93.70
CA GLU A 74 52.70 61.55 -93.59
C GLU A 74 52.30 63.02 -93.72
N CYS A 75 53.03 63.92 -93.04
CA CYS A 75 52.96 65.35 -93.32
C CYS A 75 54.28 65.88 -93.89
N MET A 76 54.18 66.90 -94.75
CA MET A 76 55.31 67.62 -95.33
C MET A 76 55.19 69.11 -95.00
N ALA A 77 56.27 69.70 -94.51
CA ALA A 77 56.38 71.13 -94.29
C ALA A 77 57.25 71.76 -95.39
N ARG A 78 56.72 72.74 -96.13
CA ARG A 78 57.36 73.32 -97.32
C ARG A 78 57.39 74.84 -97.27
N ASN A 79 58.53 75.46 -97.66
CA ASN A 79 58.63 76.89 -97.92
C ASN A 79 59.67 77.17 -99.01
N SER A 80 59.92 78.45 -99.34
CA SER A 80 60.92 78.85 -100.35
C SER A 80 62.38 78.52 -99.99
N ALA A 81 62.64 78.02 -98.78
CA ALA A 81 63.96 77.60 -98.29
C ALA A 81 64.09 76.07 -98.15
N GLY A 82 63.11 75.27 -98.60
CA GLY A 82 63.20 73.81 -98.66
C GLY A 82 61.92 73.09 -98.19
N GLU A 83 62.02 71.78 -98.05
CA GLU A 83 60.93 70.90 -97.58
C GLU A 83 61.45 69.79 -96.66
N VAL A 84 60.58 69.29 -95.79
CA VAL A 84 60.85 68.14 -94.90
C VAL A 84 59.57 67.33 -94.70
N LYS A 85 59.68 66.00 -94.68
CA LYS A 85 58.57 65.06 -94.41
C LYS A 85 58.69 64.42 -93.02
N SER A 86 57.56 64.06 -92.42
CA SER A 86 57.50 63.14 -91.28
C SER A 86 57.70 61.69 -91.75
N PRO A 87 57.97 60.75 -90.83
CA PRO A 87 57.66 59.33 -91.05
C PRO A 87 56.17 59.11 -91.35
N ALA A 88 55.87 57.91 -91.84
CA ALA A 88 54.53 57.36 -91.95
C ALA A 88 53.98 56.93 -90.58
N TYR A 89 52.67 57.13 -90.38
CA TYR A 89 51.93 56.71 -89.18
C TYR A 89 50.58 56.10 -89.55
N SER A 90 50.25 54.99 -88.92
CA SER A 90 49.14 54.14 -89.31
C SER A 90 47.78 54.60 -88.75
N LEU A 91 46.72 54.49 -89.55
CA LEU A 91 45.33 54.43 -89.07
C LEU A 91 44.84 52.97 -89.08
N SER A 92 44.34 52.47 -87.94
CA SER A 92 43.77 51.13 -87.80
C SER A 92 42.39 51.12 -87.11
N LEU A 93 41.56 50.13 -87.43
CA LEU A 93 40.23 49.97 -86.85
C LEU A 93 40.16 48.85 -85.78
N VAL A 94 39.46 49.11 -84.66
CA VAL A 94 39.36 48.18 -83.51
C VAL A 94 37.96 47.59 -83.37
N ASN A 95 37.87 46.25 -83.31
CA ASN A 95 36.60 45.54 -83.20
C ASN A 95 36.04 45.53 -81.75
N GLN A 96 34.73 45.79 -81.59
CA GLN A 96 34.04 45.87 -80.30
C GLN A 96 33.24 44.58 -80.02
N THR A 97 33.31 44.04 -78.80
CA THR A 97 32.72 42.75 -78.42
C THR A 97 31.96 42.82 -77.09
N LYS A 98 30.81 42.13 -77.01
CA LYS A 98 30.05 41.97 -75.76
C LYS A 98 30.80 41.12 -74.72
N PRO A 99 30.46 41.21 -73.43
CA PRO A 99 31.12 40.42 -72.40
C PRO A 99 30.83 38.92 -72.53
N SER A 100 31.78 38.11 -72.07
CA SER A 100 31.61 36.68 -71.80
C SER A 100 32.15 36.42 -70.39
N ALA A 101 31.28 35.97 -69.49
CA ALA A 101 31.59 35.63 -68.10
C ALA A 101 31.25 34.16 -67.83
N ILE A 102 32.21 33.43 -67.26
CA ILE A 102 32.07 32.00 -66.95
C ILE A 102 32.65 31.74 -65.55
N ILE A 103 31.93 31.02 -64.70
CA ILE A 103 32.42 30.51 -63.42
C ILE A 103 32.96 29.10 -63.63
N ASN A 104 34.14 28.82 -63.09
CA ASN A 104 34.90 27.61 -63.41
C ASN A 104 34.33 26.33 -62.73
N THR A 105 33.49 26.46 -61.69
CA THR A 105 32.92 25.35 -60.92
C THR A 105 31.45 25.60 -60.56
N ARG A 106 30.60 24.57 -60.65
CA ARG A 106 29.15 24.67 -60.37
C ARG A 106 28.79 24.67 -58.88
N ASN A 107 29.62 24.02 -58.07
CA ASN A 107 29.56 24.04 -56.62
C ASN A 107 30.98 24.33 -56.09
N VAL A 108 31.08 25.10 -55.02
CA VAL A 108 32.30 25.31 -54.24
C VAL A 108 32.03 24.84 -52.83
N GLU A 109 32.59 23.68 -52.46
CA GLU A 109 32.51 23.17 -51.09
C GLU A 109 33.67 23.73 -50.25
N VAL A 110 33.36 24.22 -49.04
CA VAL A 110 34.35 24.82 -48.15
C VAL A 110 33.98 24.55 -46.69
N GLN A 111 34.96 24.26 -45.83
CA GLN A 111 34.72 24.06 -44.41
C GLN A 111 34.47 25.40 -43.69
N LYS A 112 33.52 25.42 -42.74
CA LYS A 112 33.25 26.58 -41.87
C LYS A 112 34.55 27.08 -41.21
N GLY A 113 34.83 28.38 -41.35
CA GLY A 113 36.06 29.04 -40.88
C GLY A 113 37.21 29.11 -41.90
N ALA A 114 37.23 28.27 -42.93
CA ALA A 114 38.21 28.35 -44.01
C ALA A 114 37.94 29.53 -44.96
N SER A 115 38.73 29.67 -46.03
CA SER A 115 38.51 30.68 -47.08
C SER A 115 38.16 30.02 -48.41
N ALA A 116 37.21 30.60 -49.15
CA ALA A 116 36.76 30.11 -50.46
C ALA A 116 37.18 31.06 -51.58
N ILE A 117 37.42 30.50 -52.78
CA ILE A 117 37.64 31.25 -54.01
C ILE A 117 36.68 30.77 -55.08
N ILE A 118 35.68 31.60 -55.42
CA ILE A 118 34.83 31.37 -56.58
C ILE A 118 35.57 31.92 -57.80
N SER A 119 36.16 31.02 -58.58
CA SER A 119 37.03 31.38 -59.71
C SER A 119 36.23 31.59 -60.99
N CYS A 120 36.48 32.69 -61.70
CA CYS A 120 35.83 32.99 -62.98
C CYS A 120 36.79 33.47 -64.06
N SER A 121 36.30 33.48 -65.30
CA SER A 121 36.96 34.03 -66.48
C SER A 121 36.05 35.05 -67.17
N VAL A 122 36.51 36.29 -67.35
CA VAL A 122 35.74 37.37 -68.00
C VAL A 122 36.52 37.96 -69.18
N ARG A 123 35.86 38.16 -70.33
CA ARG A 123 36.43 38.77 -71.55
C ARG A 123 35.42 39.75 -72.19
N GLY A 124 35.90 40.78 -72.91
CA GLY A 124 35.08 41.71 -73.70
C GLY A 124 35.83 43.01 -74.05
N ASN A 125 35.38 43.74 -75.09
CA ASN A 125 35.95 45.02 -75.50
C ASN A 125 34.85 46.06 -75.83
N PRO A 126 34.70 47.18 -75.10
CA PRO A 126 35.52 47.64 -73.97
C PRO A 126 35.54 46.70 -72.76
N THR A 127 36.54 46.84 -71.89
CA THR A 127 36.72 46.00 -70.68
C THR A 127 35.44 45.98 -69.83
N PRO A 128 34.85 44.81 -69.55
CA PRO A 128 33.60 44.73 -68.78
C PRO A 128 33.76 45.13 -67.30
N GLN A 129 32.75 45.79 -66.76
CA GLN A 129 32.57 45.92 -65.31
C GLN A 129 31.99 44.61 -64.74
N ILE A 130 32.45 44.21 -63.55
CA ILE A 130 32.12 42.94 -62.90
C ILE A 130 31.39 43.21 -61.59
N THR A 131 30.26 42.52 -61.38
CA THR A 131 29.48 42.51 -60.14
C THR A 131 29.22 41.08 -59.70
N TRP A 132 29.22 40.83 -58.39
CA TRP A 132 28.78 39.57 -57.81
C TRP A 132 27.50 39.77 -57.00
N ARG A 133 26.60 38.80 -57.05
CA ARG A 133 25.39 38.73 -56.20
C ARG A 133 25.37 37.44 -55.40
N LYS A 134 24.82 37.48 -54.18
CA LYS A 134 24.45 36.33 -53.36
C LYS A 134 22.94 36.36 -53.17
N ASP A 135 22.25 35.27 -53.53
CA ASP A 135 20.80 35.10 -53.34
C ASP A 135 19.97 36.31 -53.84
N GLY A 136 20.39 36.87 -54.98
CA GLY A 136 19.77 38.03 -55.65
C GLY A 136 20.28 39.42 -55.20
N GLN A 137 20.98 39.54 -54.07
CA GLN A 137 21.51 40.81 -53.56
C GLN A 137 22.98 41.02 -53.96
N ASN A 138 23.39 42.26 -54.25
CA ASN A 138 24.78 42.58 -54.56
C ASN A 138 25.72 42.29 -53.38
N VAL A 139 26.82 41.59 -53.62
CA VAL A 139 27.86 41.32 -52.62
C VAL A 139 28.60 42.63 -52.33
N LEU A 140 28.41 43.15 -51.11
CA LEU A 140 29.18 44.29 -50.61
C LEU A 140 30.63 43.86 -50.39
N GLN A 141 31.58 44.57 -51.00
CA GLN A 141 33.01 44.30 -50.79
C GLN A 141 33.45 44.82 -49.42
N ASP A 142 34.03 43.94 -48.60
CA ASP A 142 34.51 44.23 -47.26
C ASP A 142 35.82 43.49 -46.96
N GLN A 143 36.18 43.32 -45.67
CA GLN A 143 37.36 42.56 -45.29
C GLN A 143 37.23 41.04 -45.55
N ARG A 144 36.01 40.51 -45.64
CA ARG A 144 35.72 39.09 -45.92
C ARG A 144 35.50 38.82 -47.40
N PHE A 145 34.61 39.57 -48.04
CA PHE A 145 34.24 39.45 -49.45
C PHE A 145 35.06 40.42 -50.30
N ARG A 146 35.92 39.89 -51.18
CA ARG A 146 36.82 40.69 -52.01
C ARG A 146 36.78 40.21 -53.45
N ILE A 147 36.54 41.10 -54.40
CA ILE A 147 36.67 40.79 -55.82
C ILE A 147 38.16 40.92 -56.20
N LEU A 148 38.73 39.86 -56.75
CA LEU A 148 40.13 39.80 -57.17
C LEU A 148 40.34 40.49 -58.53
N ARG A 149 41.58 40.81 -58.88
CA ARG A 149 41.92 41.53 -60.14
C ARG A 149 41.46 40.81 -61.42
N ASN A 150 41.22 39.50 -61.37
CA ASN A 150 40.70 38.68 -62.48
C ASN A 150 39.17 38.51 -62.46
N GLY A 151 38.46 39.16 -61.53
CA GLY A 151 37.00 39.08 -61.37
C GLY A 151 36.52 38.05 -60.34
N SER A 152 37.36 37.11 -59.93
CA SER A 152 36.99 36.02 -59.00
C SER A 152 36.61 36.55 -57.61
N LEU A 153 35.60 35.95 -56.97
CA LEU A 153 35.19 36.32 -55.61
C LEU A 153 35.97 35.52 -54.57
N TYR A 154 36.63 36.22 -53.66
CA TYR A 154 37.35 35.66 -52.52
C TYR A 154 36.57 35.92 -51.23
N ILE A 155 36.36 34.87 -50.43
CA ILE A 155 35.60 34.92 -49.18
C ILE A 155 36.51 34.40 -48.04
N THR A 156 36.89 35.26 -47.09
CA THR A 156 37.67 34.83 -45.91
C THR A 156 36.79 34.52 -44.70
N ARG A 157 37.18 33.49 -43.94
CA ARG A 157 36.47 32.99 -42.75
C ARG A 157 34.98 32.74 -43.05
N VAL A 158 34.74 31.80 -43.95
CA VAL A 158 33.40 31.42 -44.41
C VAL A 158 32.54 30.99 -43.23
N LYS A 159 31.41 31.65 -43.08
CA LYS A 159 30.37 31.35 -42.10
C LYS A 159 29.30 30.48 -42.75
N GLU A 160 28.54 29.78 -41.92
CA GLU A 160 27.41 28.95 -42.33
C GLU A 160 26.36 29.73 -43.16
N GLY A 161 26.01 30.94 -42.74
CA GLY A 161 25.12 31.84 -43.50
C GLY A 161 25.71 32.43 -44.79
N ASP A 162 27.00 32.20 -45.08
CA ASP A 162 27.56 32.57 -46.38
C ASP A 162 27.19 31.53 -47.47
N GLN A 163 26.63 30.36 -47.11
CA GLN A 163 26.01 29.39 -48.05
C GLN A 163 24.91 30.05 -48.89
N GLY A 164 24.84 29.73 -50.18
CA GLY A 164 23.84 30.28 -51.11
C GLY A 164 24.27 30.24 -52.57
N LEU A 165 23.41 30.78 -53.44
CA LEU A 165 23.66 30.90 -54.87
C LEU A 165 24.41 32.21 -55.16
N PHE A 166 25.63 32.09 -55.69
CA PHE A 166 26.44 33.21 -56.14
C PHE A 166 26.33 33.39 -57.66
N VAL A 167 26.02 34.60 -58.10
CA VAL A 167 25.86 34.96 -59.52
C VAL A 167 26.90 36.01 -59.89
N LEU A 168 27.66 35.74 -60.95
CA LEU A 168 28.58 36.67 -61.59
C LEU A 168 27.83 37.42 -62.70
N GLU A 169 27.96 38.74 -62.75
CA GLU A 169 27.44 39.59 -63.83
C GLU A 169 28.58 40.44 -64.41
N ALA A 170 28.74 40.42 -65.73
CA ALA A 170 29.69 41.26 -66.45
C ALA A 170 28.99 42.10 -67.52
N SER A 171 29.29 43.41 -67.60
CA SER A 171 28.63 44.35 -68.53
C SER A 171 29.62 45.32 -69.19
N ASN A 172 29.39 45.65 -70.47
CA ASN A 172 30.06 46.75 -71.18
C ASN A 172 29.07 47.45 -72.14
N SER A 173 29.52 48.44 -72.90
CA SER A 173 28.68 49.19 -73.84
C SER A 173 28.08 48.38 -75.00
N ARG A 174 28.46 47.10 -75.16
CA ARG A 174 27.98 46.16 -76.19
C ARG A 174 27.07 45.06 -75.63
N GLY A 175 26.86 44.98 -74.32
CA GLY A 175 25.91 44.05 -73.69
C GLY A 175 26.37 43.52 -72.33
N SER A 176 25.74 42.44 -71.88
CA SER A 176 26.05 41.75 -70.62
C SER A 176 26.08 40.23 -70.76
N SER A 177 26.67 39.56 -69.76
CA SER A 177 26.75 38.10 -69.61
C SER A 177 26.79 37.76 -68.12
N SER A 178 26.19 36.63 -67.74
CA SER A 178 26.13 36.17 -66.35
C SER A 178 26.22 34.65 -66.23
N ASP A 179 26.73 34.16 -65.10
CA ASP A 179 26.83 32.74 -64.76
C ASP A 179 26.70 32.53 -63.23
N SER A 180 26.45 31.31 -62.75
CA SER A 180 26.13 31.06 -61.33
C SER A 180 26.70 29.76 -60.74
N THR A 181 26.88 29.74 -59.41
CA THR A 181 27.44 28.61 -58.65
C THR A 181 26.92 28.59 -57.21
N ASN A 182 26.89 27.42 -56.57
CA ASN A 182 26.52 27.33 -55.15
C ASN A 182 27.76 27.27 -54.25
N LEU A 183 27.78 28.06 -53.18
CA LEU A 183 28.71 27.86 -52.07
C LEU A 183 28.07 26.90 -51.05
N ILE A 184 28.72 25.77 -50.77
CA ILE A 184 28.27 24.77 -49.79
C ILE A 184 29.22 24.78 -48.60
N VAL A 185 28.70 25.02 -47.40
CA VAL A 185 29.51 25.14 -46.18
C VAL A 185 29.48 23.84 -45.39
N LEU A 186 30.62 23.15 -45.35
CA LEU A 186 30.79 21.89 -44.63
C LEU A 186 31.08 22.14 -43.14
N ILE A 187 30.42 21.37 -42.28
CA ILE A 187 30.52 21.51 -40.81
C ILE A 187 30.93 20.17 -40.22
N VAL A 188 32.08 20.14 -39.54
CA VAL A 188 32.60 18.96 -38.84
C VAL A 188 31.67 18.49 -37.72
N PRO A 189 31.68 17.19 -37.36
CA PRO A 189 30.86 16.68 -36.28
C PRO A 189 31.18 17.34 -34.92
N THR A 190 30.15 17.80 -34.22
CA THR A 190 30.23 18.36 -32.87
C THR A 190 29.21 17.65 -31.99
N PHE A 191 29.63 17.12 -30.84
CA PHE A 191 28.73 16.41 -29.93
C PHE A 191 27.69 17.36 -29.32
N VAL A 192 26.45 16.87 -29.26
CA VAL A 192 25.34 17.47 -28.51
C VAL A 192 25.18 16.76 -27.16
N ARG A 193 25.41 15.44 -27.15
CA ARG A 193 25.58 14.64 -25.93
C ARG A 193 26.83 13.79 -26.09
N GLU A 194 27.81 14.05 -25.24
CA GLU A 194 28.99 13.20 -25.09
C GLU A 194 28.67 11.96 -24.24
N PRO A 195 29.34 10.82 -24.46
CA PRO A 195 29.22 9.65 -23.61
C PRO A 195 29.71 9.96 -22.20
N GLN A 196 29.04 9.39 -21.19
CA GLN A 196 29.37 9.55 -19.78
C GLN A 196 29.87 8.23 -19.21
N SER A 197 30.91 8.28 -18.36
CA SER A 197 31.47 7.11 -17.69
C SER A 197 30.45 6.45 -16.77
N VAL A 198 30.41 5.11 -16.76
CA VAL A 198 29.43 4.31 -16.00
C VAL A 198 30.16 3.26 -15.18
N THR A 199 29.78 3.10 -13.91
CA THR A 199 30.18 1.94 -13.10
C THR A 199 28.99 1.02 -12.92
N VAL A 200 29.16 -0.28 -13.20
CA VAL A 200 28.11 -1.30 -13.01
C VAL A 200 28.67 -2.47 -12.22
N LEU A 201 27.79 -3.23 -11.56
CA LEU A 201 28.16 -4.53 -10.98
C LEU A 201 28.18 -5.60 -12.07
N GLU A 202 28.99 -6.65 -11.88
CA GLU A 202 28.97 -7.84 -12.72
C GLU A 202 27.55 -8.45 -12.80
N GLY A 203 27.14 -8.87 -14.00
CA GLY A 203 25.78 -9.24 -14.37
C GLY A 203 24.85 -8.07 -14.72
N GLY A 204 25.24 -6.81 -14.45
CA GLY A 204 24.45 -5.61 -14.73
C GLY A 204 24.28 -5.28 -16.22
N THR A 205 23.63 -4.15 -16.50
CA THR A 205 23.53 -3.58 -17.87
C THR A 205 24.25 -2.24 -17.92
N VAL A 206 25.18 -2.09 -18.86
CA VAL A 206 25.81 -0.82 -19.22
C VAL A 206 24.98 -0.16 -20.30
N GLU A 207 24.74 1.15 -20.21
CA GLU A 207 24.15 1.93 -21.30
C GLU A 207 24.89 3.28 -21.42
N VAL A 208 25.40 3.58 -22.62
CA VAL A 208 26.18 4.79 -22.92
C VAL A 208 25.56 5.49 -24.12
N HIS A 209 25.24 6.77 -23.98
CA HIS A 209 24.57 7.55 -25.03
C HIS A 209 25.52 8.54 -25.70
N CYS A 210 25.35 8.77 -26.99
CA CYS A 210 26.13 9.73 -27.77
C CYS A 210 25.28 10.30 -28.92
N SER A 211 25.37 11.62 -29.14
CA SER A 211 24.75 12.26 -30.32
C SER A 211 25.59 13.44 -30.80
N ALA A 212 25.65 13.62 -32.13
CA ALA A 212 26.43 14.67 -32.78
C ALA A 212 25.65 15.40 -33.87
N THR A 213 26.05 16.62 -34.14
CA THR A 213 25.53 17.49 -35.21
C THR A 213 26.65 17.87 -36.17
N GLY A 214 26.30 18.15 -37.43
CA GLY A 214 27.25 18.50 -38.48
C GLY A 214 26.54 18.59 -39.82
N TYR A 215 27.26 19.02 -40.86
CA TYR A 215 26.71 19.08 -42.22
C TYR A 215 27.72 18.51 -43.23
N PRO A 216 27.39 17.39 -43.92
CA PRO A 216 26.19 16.55 -43.76
C PRO A 216 26.01 15.95 -42.36
N GLN A 217 24.82 15.41 -42.06
CA GLN A 217 24.52 14.77 -40.77
C GLN A 217 25.58 13.70 -40.44
N PRO A 218 26.16 13.68 -39.23
CA PRO A 218 27.18 12.69 -38.88
C PRO A 218 26.61 11.29 -38.62
N ASP A 219 27.32 10.27 -39.11
CA ASP A 219 27.13 8.87 -38.71
C ASP A 219 27.87 8.60 -37.39
N ILE A 220 27.29 7.77 -36.52
CA ILE A 220 27.86 7.40 -35.22
C ILE A 220 28.39 5.97 -35.28
N HIS A 221 29.64 5.79 -34.84
CA HIS A 221 30.30 4.50 -34.69
C HIS A 221 30.84 4.32 -33.27
N TRP A 222 30.62 3.14 -32.69
CA TRP A 222 31.10 2.81 -31.35
C TRP A 222 32.36 1.93 -31.41
N ARG A 223 33.26 2.16 -30.47
CA ARG A 223 34.51 1.41 -30.27
C ARG A 223 34.71 1.12 -28.78
N LYS A 224 35.51 0.10 -28.49
CA LYS A 224 35.94 -0.26 -27.13
C LYS A 224 37.46 -0.42 -27.13
N ASN A 225 38.14 0.26 -26.22
CA ASN A 225 39.60 0.30 -26.12
C ASN A 225 40.27 0.61 -27.48
N GLY A 226 39.70 1.56 -28.23
CA GLY A 226 40.14 1.94 -29.58
C GLY A 226 39.81 0.95 -30.72
N ALA A 227 39.37 -0.27 -30.42
CA ALA A 227 39.02 -1.31 -31.39
C ALA A 227 37.52 -1.33 -31.72
N THR A 228 37.13 -2.04 -32.79
CA THR A 228 35.71 -2.35 -33.06
C THR A 228 35.10 -3.11 -31.88
N LEU A 229 33.80 -2.91 -31.62
CA LEU A 229 33.10 -3.67 -30.59
C LEU A 229 33.25 -5.19 -30.81
N PRO A 230 33.32 -6.00 -29.73
CA PRO A 230 33.32 -7.46 -29.85
C PRO A 230 32.09 -7.96 -30.62
N ASN A 231 32.26 -9.02 -31.41
CA ASN A 231 31.15 -9.72 -32.06
C ASN A 231 30.42 -10.63 -31.04
N ASP A 232 29.81 -9.99 -30.04
CA ASP A 232 29.11 -10.60 -28.91
C ASP A 232 27.68 -10.04 -28.86
N PRO A 233 26.62 -10.88 -28.91
CA PRO A 233 25.23 -10.44 -28.94
C PRO A 233 24.79 -9.66 -27.69
N ARG A 234 25.61 -9.61 -26.63
CA ARG A 234 25.38 -8.73 -25.47
C ARG A 234 25.54 -7.24 -25.81
N TYR A 235 26.28 -6.90 -26.86
CA TYR A 235 26.52 -5.53 -27.32
C TYR A 235 25.45 -5.12 -28.34
N MET A 236 24.58 -4.19 -27.98
CA MET A 236 23.46 -3.72 -28.80
C MET A 236 23.57 -2.22 -29.07
N ILE A 237 23.51 -1.83 -30.34
CA ILE A 237 23.47 -0.41 -30.73
C ILE A 237 22.01 -0.01 -30.98
N MET A 238 21.47 0.87 -30.15
CA MET A 238 20.09 1.35 -30.25
C MET A 238 20.03 2.66 -31.04
N GLY A 239 19.47 2.59 -32.25
CA GLY A 239 19.26 3.76 -33.13
C GLY A 239 20.54 4.52 -33.50
N GLY A 240 21.71 3.88 -33.43
CA GLY A 240 23.04 4.50 -33.60
C GLY A 240 23.51 5.33 -32.39
N MET A 241 22.59 5.95 -31.64
CA MET A 241 22.86 6.95 -30.60
C MET A 241 23.10 6.38 -29.20
N ALA A 242 22.84 5.10 -28.96
CA ALA A 242 23.17 4.46 -27.67
C ALA A 242 23.81 3.10 -27.87
N LEU A 243 24.78 2.78 -27.02
CA LEU A 243 25.38 1.46 -26.90
C LEU A 243 24.97 0.85 -25.55
N ARG A 244 24.38 -0.34 -25.60
CA ARG A 244 23.94 -1.11 -24.45
C ARG A 244 24.70 -2.44 -24.38
N VAL A 245 25.28 -2.77 -23.22
CA VAL A 245 25.92 -4.06 -22.96
C VAL A 245 25.17 -4.77 -21.84
N VAL A 246 24.47 -5.85 -22.15
CA VAL A 246 23.69 -6.62 -21.15
C VAL A 246 24.50 -7.76 -20.54
N ARG A 247 24.28 -8.06 -19.25
CA ARG A 247 25.05 -9.05 -18.48
C ARG A 247 26.55 -8.75 -18.54
N ALA A 248 26.92 -7.55 -18.10
CA ALA A 248 28.30 -7.08 -18.09
C ALA A 248 29.20 -7.99 -17.24
N ILE A 249 30.38 -8.35 -17.75
CA ILE A 249 31.39 -9.17 -17.08
C ILE A 249 32.68 -8.36 -16.90
N GLN A 250 33.61 -8.82 -16.05
CA GLN A 250 34.83 -8.05 -15.76
C GLN A 250 35.60 -7.56 -17.00
N SER A 251 35.63 -8.35 -18.08
CA SER A 251 36.27 -8.01 -19.35
C SER A 251 35.50 -6.98 -20.22
N ASP A 252 34.29 -6.59 -19.83
CA ASP A 252 33.58 -5.45 -20.41
C ASP A 252 34.09 -4.10 -19.89
N THR A 253 34.86 -4.09 -18.80
CA THR A 253 35.62 -2.91 -18.35
C THR A 253 36.51 -2.38 -19.47
N GLY A 254 36.53 -1.05 -19.64
CA GLY A 254 37.33 -0.38 -20.65
C GLY A 254 36.73 0.95 -21.09
N ASP A 255 37.40 1.60 -22.03
CA ASP A 255 37.02 2.91 -22.55
C ASP A 255 36.21 2.76 -23.83
N TYR A 256 35.01 3.36 -23.83
CA TYR A 256 34.04 3.27 -24.91
C TYR A 256 34.03 4.58 -25.69
N THR A 257 34.65 4.56 -26.87
CA THR A 257 34.77 5.72 -27.75
C THR A 257 33.55 5.80 -28.67
N CYS A 258 32.84 6.93 -28.63
CA CYS A 258 31.90 7.34 -29.66
C CYS A 258 32.64 8.15 -30.74
N LEU A 259 32.60 7.70 -31.99
CA LEU A 259 33.19 8.36 -33.15
C LEU A 259 32.08 8.86 -34.07
N ALA A 260 31.95 10.18 -34.21
CA ALA A 260 31.03 10.82 -35.14
C ALA A 260 31.78 11.22 -36.42
N VAL A 261 31.27 10.84 -37.59
CA VAL A 261 31.94 11.03 -38.90
C VAL A 261 31.00 11.65 -39.92
N ASN A 262 31.48 12.64 -40.68
CA ASN A 262 30.87 13.05 -41.94
C ASN A 262 31.95 13.43 -42.97
N LYS A 263 31.57 13.84 -44.19
CA LYS A 263 32.56 14.24 -45.22
C LYS A 263 33.34 15.53 -44.91
N ALA A 264 32.96 16.30 -43.88
CA ALA A 264 33.70 17.48 -43.44
C ALA A 264 34.83 17.11 -42.47
N GLY A 265 34.70 15.99 -41.75
CA GLY A 265 35.70 15.48 -40.80
C GLY A 265 35.09 14.50 -39.81
N GLN A 266 35.84 14.21 -38.74
CA GLN A 266 35.42 13.33 -37.65
C GLN A 266 35.68 13.98 -36.30
N ASN A 267 34.95 13.55 -35.28
CA ASN A 267 35.17 13.92 -33.89
C ASN A 267 34.90 12.71 -32.99
N GLN A 268 35.58 12.61 -31.86
CA GLN A 268 35.45 11.48 -30.94
C GLN A 268 35.40 11.93 -29.47
N ALA A 269 34.58 11.26 -28.69
CA ALA A 269 34.47 11.42 -27.25
C ALA A 269 34.40 10.04 -26.59
N GLU A 270 34.78 9.93 -25.31
CA GLU A 270 35.08 8.65 -24.67
C GLU A 270 34.52 8.59 -23.25
N ALA A 271 34.04 7.42 -22.85
CA ALA A 271 33.53 7.15 -21.52
C ALA A 271 34.14 5.86 -20.96
N SER A 272 34.67 5.92 -19.75
CA SER A 272 35.19 4.74 -19.06
C SER A 272 34.04 3.95 -18.45
N VAL A 273 33.96 2.66 -18.77
CA VAL A 273 33.04 1.72 -18.16
C VAL A 273 33.81 0.84 -17.20
N VAL A 274 33.39 0.81 -15.94
CA VAL A 274 33.99 -0.03 -14.89
C VAL A 274 32.98 -1.08 -14.48
N VAL A 275 33.31 -2.36 -14.69
CA VAL A 275 32.58 -3.45 -14.07
C VAL A 275 33.25 -3.77 -12.74
N LYS A 276 32.50 -3.64 -11.65
CA LYS A 276 32.93 -4.08 -10.31
C LYS A 276 32.55 -5.55 -10.11
N GLN A 277 33.50 -6.31 -9.57
CA GLN A 277 33.23 -7.64 -9.07
C GLN A 277 32.29 -7.56 -7.86
N ARG A 278 31.48 -8.60 -7.70
CA ARG A 278 30.63 -8.79 -6.54
C ARG A 278 31.44 -9.45 -5.41
N GLU A 279 31.33 -8.94 -4.20
CA GLU A 279 32.11 -9.39 -3.06
C GLU A 279 31.31 -10.40 -2.22
N PRO A 280 31.86 -11.58 -1.84
CA PRO A 280 31.23 -12.46 -0.87
C PRO A 280 31.13 -11.76 0.50
N PRO A 281 30.26 -12.24 1.41
CA PRO A 281 30.14 -11.63 2.72
C PRO A 281 31.45 -11.77 3.50
N ILE A 282 31.80 -10.73 4.27
CA ILE A 282 32.89 -10.70 5.25
C ILE A 282 32.35 -10.10 6.56
N PHE A 283 32.61 -10.73 7.71
CA PHE A 283 32.20 -10.15 8.99
C PHE A 283 33.02 -8.88 9.28
N THR A 284 32.32 -7.79 9.58
CA THR A 284 32.89 -6.54 10.08
C THR A 284 32.74 -6.43 11.60
N GLN A 285 31.74 -7.09 12.17
CA GLN A 285 31.62 -7.39 13.60
C GLN A 285 31.17 -8.84 13.77
N SER A 286 31.78 -9.53 14.72
CA SER A 286 31.39 -10.88 15.15
C SER A 286 31.04 -10.87 16.63
N PRO A 287 30.09 -11.70 17.08
CA PRO A 287 29.83 -11.89 18.49
C PRO A 287 31.01 -12.57 19.18
N GLN A 288 31.05 -12.44 20.51
CA GLN A 288 32.00 -13.10 21.39
C GLN A 288 31.22 -13.72 22.55
N ASP A 289 31.80 -14.74 23.18
CA ASP A 289 31.23 -15.43 24.34
C ASP A 289 30.92 -14.43 25.46
N LEU A 290 29.79 -14.63 26.16
CA LEU A 290 29.22 -13.61 27.04
C LEU A 290 28.51 -14.25 28.24
N ASP A 291 28.90 -13.82 29.45
CA ASP A 291 28.22 -14.13 30.72
C ASP A 291 27.18 -13.04 31.04
N VAL A 292 25.92 -13.42 31.30
CA VAL A 292 24.81 -12.46 31.57
C VAL A 292 23.86 -12.91 32.67
N GLU A 293 23.38 -11.96 33.47
CA GLU A 293 22.36 -12.21 34.49
C GLU A 293 20.95 -12.38 33.89
N VAL A 294 20.13 -13.21 34.51
CA VAL A 294 18.71 -13.38 34.15
C VAL A 294 17.95 -12.05 34.25
N GLY A 295 17.06 -11.79 33.28
CA GLY A 295 16.34 -10.54 33.10
C GLY A 295 17.11 -9.48 32.28
N ALA A 296 18.36 -9.73 31.91
CA ALA A 296 19.14 -8.78 31.12
C ALA A 296 18.53 -8.51 29.73
N PHE A 297 18.73 -7.29 29.23
CA PHE A 297 18.54 -6.95 27.82
C PHE A 297 19.91 -6.84 27.18
N ILE A 298 20.21 -7.71 26.22
CA ILE A 298 21.53 -7.80 25.59
C ILE A 298 21.47 -7.69 24.08
N ARG A 299 22.61 -7.30 23.49
CA ARG A 299 22.83 -7.30 22.06
C ARG A 299 24.09 -8.10 21.74
N LEU A 300 23.93 -9.18 21.00
CA LEU A 300 25.02 -9.95 20.42
C LEU A 300 25.39 -9.27 19.08
N PRO A 301 26.53 -8.56 18.97
CA PRO A 301 26.85 -7.79 17.78
C PRO A 301 27.19 -8.73 16.62
N CYS A 302 26.58 -8.51 15.45
CA CYS A 302 27.03 -9.16 14.22
C CYS A 302 26.67 -8.32 13.02
N ALA A 303 27.67 -7.97 12.22
CA ALA A 303 27.52 -7.20 11.02
C ALA A 303 28.47 -7.75 9.94
N ALA A 304 28.04 -7.73 8.68
CA ALA A 304 28.86 -8.16 7.56
C ALA A 304 28.77 -7.18 6.40
N ALA A 305 29.90 -6.97 5.73
CA ALA A 305 29.98 -6.26 4.46
C ALA A 305 30.03 -7.26 3.31
N GLY A 306 29.60 -6.83 2.12
CA GLY A 306 29.59 -7.62 0.90
C GLY A 306 28.77 -6.92 -0.17
N ASP A 307 28.94 -7.30 -1.43
CA ASP A 307 28.23 -6.69 -2.56
C ASP A 307 27.69 -7.80 -3.47
N PRO A 308 26.37 -8.10 -3.47
CA PRO A 308 25.29 -7.37 -2.78
C PRO A 308 25.36 -7.45 -1.25
N THR A 309 24.78 -6.47 -0.57
CA THR A 309 24.69 -6.42 0.91
C THR A 309 24.22 -7.76 1.47
N PRO A 310 24.97 -8.38 2.39
CA PRO A 310 24.62 -9.69 2.93
C PRO A 310 23.49 -9.62 3.94
N ILE A 311 22.60 -10.61 3.87
CA ILE A 311 21.56 -10.83 4.87
C ILE A 311 22.19 -11.53 6.06
N ILE A 312 21.97 -10.99 7.26
CA ILE A 312 22.34 -11.61 8.54
C ILE A 312 21.20 -12.52 9.00
N THR A 313 21.54 -13.74 9.41
CA THR A 313 20.62 -14.71 10.03
C THR A 313 21.26 -15.26 11.29
N TRP A 314 20.46 -15.52 12.32
CA TRP A 314 20.92 -16.07 13.59
C TRP A 314 20.28 -17.42 13.86
N SER A 315 21.01 -18.32 14.53
CA SER A 315 20.48 -19.62 14.99
C SER A 315 21.03 -19.99 16.36
N LYS A 316 20.18 -20.52 17.26
CA LYS A 316 20.56 -21.07 18.57
C LYS A 316 20.55 -22.60 18.48
N ASP A 317 21.64 -23.25 18.89
CA ASP A 317 21.77 -24.72 18.96
C ASP A 317 21.42 -25.45 17.64
N GLY A 318 21.61 -24.75 16.50
CA GLY A 318 21.28 -25.23 15.16
C GLY A 318 19.86 -24.91 14.65
N VAL A 319 18.98 -24.37 15.50
CA VAL A 319 17.62 -23.91 15.16
C VAL A 319 17.66 -22.43 14.77
N GLN A 320 17.09 -22.07 13.61
CA GLN A 320 17.05 -20.68 13.13
C GLN A 320 16.17 -19.81 14.05
N ILE A 321 16.68 -18.63 14.40
CA ILE A 321 15.99 -17.61 15.19
C ILE A 321 15.30 -16.65 14.24
N THR A 322 13.99 -16.45 14.45
CA THR A 322 13.18 -15.45 13.76
C THR A 322 12.88 -14.27 14.69
N ASP A 323 12.58 -13.12 14.08
CA ASP A 323 12.20 -11.90 14.80
C ASP A 323 10.94 -12.14 15.65
N SER A 324 10.96 -11.72 16.91
CA SER A 324 9.93 -12.02 17.92
C SER A 324 9.99 -11.02 19.08
N THR A 325 9.07 -11.15 20.04
CA THR A 325 9.12 -10.37 21.31
C THR A 325 10.38 -10.64 22.12
N LYS A 326 10.99 -11.81 21.95
CA LYS A 326 12.21 -12.27 22.63
C LYS A 326 13.48 -11.87 21.88
N PHE A 327 13.52 -12.20 20.59
CA PHE A 327 14.67 -12.05 19.72
C PHE A 327 14.41 -10.95 18.69
N GLY A 328 15.17 -9.85 18.75
CA GLY A 328 15.09 -8.76 17.78
C GLY A 328 16.27 -8.81 16.80
N VAL A 329 16.06 -9.16 15.53
CA VAL A 329 17.15 -9.23 14.55
C VAL A 329 17.34 -7.86 13.89
N THR A 330 18.52 -7.27 14.04
CA THR A 330 18.87 -5.96 13.46
C THR A 330 20.07 -6.09 12.51
N GLU A 331 20.29 -5.09 11.64
CA GLU A 331 21.51 -4.97 10.80
C GLU A 331 22.83 -4.98 11.62
N ASP A 332 22.69 -4.73 12.93
CA ASP A 332 23.72 -4.38 13.87
C ASP A 332 23.98 -5.55 14.88
N GLY A 333 23.14 -6.60 14.85
CA GLY A 333 23.23 -7.78 15.73
C GLY A 333 21.88 -8.33 16.18
N LEU A 334 21.93 -9.39 16.99
CA LEU A 334 20.76 -10.00 17.64
C LEU A 334 20.52 -9.35 19.01
N LEU A 335 19.34 -8.77 19.20
CA LEU A 335 18.84 -8.36 20.50
C LEU A 335 18.19 -9.56 21.18
N ILE A 336 18.54 -9.84 22.44
CA ILE A 336 17.85 -10.80 23.29
C ILE A 336 17.25 -10.01 24.45
N ARG A 337 15.92 -10.01 24.52
CA ARG A 337 15.13 -9.34 25.56
C ARG A 337 14.89 -10.30 26.70
N ASP A 338 14.98 -9.79 27.92
CA ASP A 338 14.58 -10.53 29.13
C ASP A 338 15.25 -11.91 29.23
N VAL A 339 16.58 -11.95 29.16
CA VAL A 339 17.36 -13.20 29.08
C VAL A 339 16.98 -14.16 30.20
N GLY A 340 16.58 -15.39 29.87
CA GLY A 340 16.25 -16.46 30.80
C GLY A 340 17.22 -17.63 30.64
N LYS A 341 17.13 -18.64 31.51
CA LYS A 341 18.07 -19.77 31.48
C LYS A 341 17.98 -20.60 30.18
N ASP A 342 16.80 -20.65 29.55
CA ASP A 342 16.59 -21.33 28.26
C ASP A 342 17.29 -20.63 27.07
N ASP A 343 17.73 -19.38 27.25
CA ASP A 343 18.57 -18.68 26.26
C ASP A 343 20.03 -19.13 26.31
N GLU A 344 20.47 -19.85 27.35
CA GLU A 344 21.84 -20.37 27.43
C GLU A 344 22.15 -21.32 26.27
N GLY A 345 23.37 -21.22 25.72
CA GLY A 345 23.87 -22.12 24.68
C GLY A 345 24.41 -21.40 23.46
N ARG A 346 24.41 -22.10 22.33
CA ARG A 346 25.32 -21.79 21.24
C ARG A 346 24.66 -20.98 20.14
N TYR A 347 25.00 -19.69 20.05
CA TYR A 347 24.50 -18.81 19.00
C TYR A 347 25.46 -18.79 17.81
N GLN A 348 24.92 -18.99 16.62
CA GLN A 348 25.61 -18.80 15.35
C GLN A 348 25.02 -17.58 14.64
N CYS A 349 25.86 -16.62 14.29
CA CYS A 349 25.55 -15.60 13.29
C CYS A 349 26.06 -16.07 11.92
N ALA A 350 25.22 -16.00 10.89
CA ALA A 350 25.59 -16.28 9.51
C ALA A 350 25.26 -15.11 8.60
N ALA A 351 26.14 -14.83 7.64
CA ALA A 351 25.98 -13.78 6.64
C ALA A 351 25.97 -14.40 5.24
N ARG A 352 24.96 -14.06 4.43
CA ARG A 352 24.78 -14.63 3.09
C ARG A 352 24.42 -13.57 2.06
N ASN A 353 25.05 -13.63 0.89
CA ASN A 353 24.59 -12.94 -0.32
C ASN A 353 24.57 -13.89 -1.52
N SER A 354 24.43 -13.36 -2.74
CA SER A 354 24.41 -14.17 -3.97
C SER A 354 25.75 -14.82 -4.35
N ILE A 355 26.84 -14.46 -3.66
CA ILE A 355 28.22 -14.85 -4.00
C ILE A 355 28.83 -15.81 -2.97
N GLY A 356 28.46 -15.66 -1.69
CA GLY A 356 29.04 -16.47 -0.62
C GLY A 356 28.17 -16.57 0.64
N TYR A 357 28.67 -17.39 1.54
CA TYR A 357 28.12 -17.67 2.87
C TYR A 357 29.29 -17.77 3.86
N ILE A 358 29.17 -17.12 5.01
CA ILE A 358 30.07 -17.25 6.15
C ILE A 358 29.26 -17.39 7.43
N ALA A 359 29.83 -18.02 8.45
CA ALA A 359 29.22 -18.15 9.77
C ALA A 359 30.26 -18.08 10.88
N THR A 360 29.86 -17.55 12.03
CA THR A 360 30.65 -17.43 13.27
C THR A 360 29.76 -17.82 14.45
N HIS A 361 30.35 -18.31 15.53
CA HIS A 361 29.63 -18.79 16.71
C HIS A 361 30.12 -18.08 17.98
N MET A 362 29.27 -18.07 19.00
CA MET A 362 29.59 -17.76 20.40
C MET A 362 28.80 -18.70 21.33
N GLU A 363 29.23 -18.80 22.58
CA GLU A 363 28.44 -19.34 23.69
C GLU A 363 27.85 -18.19 24.53
N LEU A 364 26.56 -18.25 24.84
CA LEU A 364 25.91 -17.37 25.82
C LEU A 364 25.72 -18.16 27.11
N ASP A 365 26.47 -17.80 28.15
CA ASP A 365 26.31 -18.39 29.49
C ASP A 365 25.40 -17.47 30.33
N VAL A 366 24.31 -18.03 30.86
CA VAL A 366 23.32 -17.28 31.64
C VAL A 366 23.50 -17.59 33.11
N THR A 367 24.15 -16.66 33.81
CA THR A 367 24.24 -16.68 35.27
C THR A 367 22.88 -16.31 35.83
N MET A 368 22.34 -17.13 36.73
CA MET A 368 21.30 -16.63 37.61
C MET A 368 21.98 -15.78 38.69
N LEU A 369 21.31 -14.73 39.19
CA LEU A 369 21.73 -14.07 40.42
C LEU A 369 22.03 -15.17 41.46
N SER A 370 23.12 -15.03 42.21
CA SER A 370 23.50 -16.03 43.22
C SER A 370 22.41 -16.09 44.29
N PHE A 371 21.54 -17.09 44.16
CA PHE A 371 20.45 -17.40 45.07
C PHE A 371 21.02 -17.95 46.38
N ASP A 372 21.53 -17.04 47.22
CA ASP A 372 22.12 -17.36 48.52
C ASP A 372 21.04 -17.64 49.61
N SER A 373 19.77 -17.80 49.22
CA SER A 373 18.65 -18.14 50.12
C SER A 373 17.87 -19.37 49.63
N GLU A 374 17.50 -20.27 50.56
CA GLU A 374 16.69 -21.46 50.26
C GLU A 374 15.27 -21.13 49.76
N GLY A 375 14.76 -19.91 50.03
CA GLY A 375 13.47 -19.45 49.53
C GLY A 375 13.44 -19.28 48.01
N ASP A 376 14.55 -18.80 47.43
CA ASP A 376 14.69 -18.65 45.99
C ASP A 376 14.70 -20.01 45.28
N VAL A 377 15.42 -20.99 45.86
CA VAL A 377 15.48 -22.37 45.37
C VAL A 377 14.09 -23.00 45.36
N PHE A 378 13.35 -22.90 46.47
CA PHE A 378 12.00 -23.46 46.59
C PHE A 378 11.01 -22.88 45.57
N VAL A 379 11.04 -21.56 45.34
CA VAL A 379 10.19 -20.90 44.33
C VAL A 379 10.58 -21.34 42.92
N ASN A 380 11.88 -21.41 42.60
CA ASN A 380 12.35 -21.83 41.29
C ASN A 380 12.04 -23.30 40.98
N GLU A 381 12.28 -24.23 41.91
CA GLU A 381 11.92 -25.65 41.76
C GLU A 381 10.41 -25.83 41.56
N THR A 382 9.60 -25.06 42.29
CA THR A 382 8.13 -25.13 42.19
C THR A 382 7.61 -24.51 40.89
N PHE A 383 8.27 -23.47 40.37
CA PHE A 383 8.02 -22.94 39.03
C PHE A 383 8.38 -23.96 37.94
N GLN A 384 9.55 -24.60 38.03
CA GLN A 384 9.98 -25.61 37.06
C GLN A 384 9.02 -26.81 37.03
N GLN A 385 8.57 -27.30 38.19
CA GLN A 385 7.52 -28.31 38.27
C GLN A 385 6.23 -27.87 37.56
N ALA A 386 5.76 -26.64 37.81
CA ALA A 386 4.56 -26.10 37.16
C ALA A 386 4.73 -25.99 35.62
N GLN A 387 5.92 -25.61 35.15
CA GLN A 387 6.25 -25.52 33.73
C GLN A 387 6.26 -26.90 33.07
N GLU A 388 7.03 -27.85 33.63
CA GLU A 388 7.11 -29.23 33.15
C GLU A 388 5.76 -29.92 33.13
N ASP A 389 4.93 -29.69 34.15
CA ASP A 389 3.57 -30.18 34.17
C ASP A 389 2.80 -29.57 33.01
N VAL A 390 2.56 -28.25 32.96
CA VAL A 390 1.75 -27.62 31.89
C VAL A 390 2.17 -28.04 30.47
N ASP A 391 3.48 -28.13 30.20
CA ASP A 391 3.98 -28.59 28.90
C ASP A 391 3.63 -30.07 28.60
N ARG A 392 3.64 -30.94 29.61
CA ARG A 392 3.44 -32.39 29.46
C ARG A 392 2.06 -32.79 28.96
N ALA A 393 0.99 -32.01 29.22
CA ALA A 393 -0.36 -32.28 28.69
C ALA A 393 -0.87 -31.24 27.70
N ILE A 394 -0.19 -30.10 27.49
CA ILE A 394 -0.24 -29.47 26.17
C ILE A 394 0.22 -30.52 25.15
N LYS A 395 1.41 -31.08 25.36
CA LYS A 395 1.95 -32.19 24.56
C LYS A 395 1.06 -33.43 24.61
N GLY A 396 0.67 -33.91 25.79
CA GLY A 396 -0.17 -35.10 25.94
C GLY A 396 -1.59 -34.98 25.35
N THR A 397 -2.11 -33.76 25.16
CA THR A 397 -3.35 -33.51 24.40
C THR A 397 -3.06 -33.49 22.91
N ILE A 398 -2.01 -32.79 22.49
CA ILE A 398 -1.50 -32.76 21.12
C ILE A 398 -1.21 -34.19 20.59
N ASP A 399 -0.35 -34.95 21.27
CA ASP A 399 0.04 -36.30 20.89
C ASP A 399 -1.19 -37.23 20.75
N ARG A 400 -2.25 -37.02 21.55
CA ARG A 400 -3.50 -37.80 21.53
C ARG A 400 -4.42 -37.45 20.36
N LEU A 401 -4.55 -36.15 20.04
CA LEU A 401 -5.40 -35.65 18.96
C LEU A 401 -4.82 -35.96 17.56
N PHE A 402 -3.50 -36.15 17.48
CA PHE A 402 -2.76 -36.33 16.22
C PHE A 402 -1.94 -37.62 16.13
N ASP A 403 -2.20 -38.58 17.03
CA ASP A 403 -1.75 -39.97 16.87
C ASP A 403 -2.40 -40.57 15.62
N SER A 404 -1.64 -40.64 14.53
CA SER A 404 -2.07 -41.21 13.25
C SER A 404 -2.37 -42.71 13.28
N THR A 405 -2.12 -43.39 14.41
CA THR A 405 -2.49 -44.79 14.64
C THR A 405 -3.83 -44.95 15.38
N ARG A 406 -4.39 -43.85 15.91
CA ARG A 406 -5.67 -43.80 16.62
C ARG A 406 -6.75 -43.24 15.72
N HIS A 407 -7.86 -43.97 15.58
CA HIS A 407 -9.07 -43.43 14.96
C HIS A 407 -9.62 -42.28 15.82
N ARG A 408 -9.75 -41.09 15.23
CA ARG A 408 -10.21 -39.90 15.97
C ARG A 408 -11.65 -40.09 16.44
N THR A 409 -11.93 -39.68 17.66
CA THR A 409 -13.31 -39.63 18.14
C THR A 409 -13.96 -38.32 17.70
N PRO A 410 -15.30 -38.30 17.56
CA PRO A 410 -16.02 -37.07 17.30
C PRO A 410 -15.64 -35.92 18.27
N SER A 411 -15.42 -36.20 19.57
CA SER A 411 -15.01 -35.18 20.57
C SER A 411 -13.64 -34.56 20.30
N ASP A 412 -12.71 -35.32 19.71
CA ASP A 412 -11.37 -34.83 19.38
C ASP A 412 -11.46 -33.61 18.42
N LEU A 413 -12.45 -33.56 17.52
CA LEU A 413 -12.69 -32.43 16.60
C LEU A 413 -13.03 -31.10 17.30
N LEU A 414 -13.66 -31.14 18.47
CA LEU A 414 -13.99 -29.94 19.24
C LEU A 414 -12.83 -29.49 20.13
N GLN A 415 -11.97 -30.42 20.56
CA GLN A 415 -10.76 -30.10 21.31
C GLN A 415 -9.71 -29.38 20.45
N ILE A 416 -9.78 -29.49 19.12
CA ILE A 416 -8.98 -28.69 18.18
C ILE A 416 -9.15 -27.18 18.45
N PHE A 417 -10.37 -26.72 18.78
CA PHE A 417 -10.63 -25.31 19.10
C PHE A 417 -10.00 -24.84 20.42
N LYS A 418 -9.40 -25.74 21.21
CA LYS A 418 -8.55 -25.36 22.36
C LYS A 418 -7.20 -24.75 21.92
N PHE A 419 -6.84 -24.87 20.64
CA PHE A 419 -5.56 -24.41 20.09
C PHE A 419 -5.78 -23.45 18.89
N PRO A 420 -6.44 -22.28 19.07
CA PRO A 420 -6.87 -21.42 17.96
C PRO A 420 -5.72 -20.66 17.28
N SER A 421 -4.60 -20.43 17.97
CA SER A 421 -3.35 -19.95 17.36
C SER A 421 -2.17 -20.23 18.30
N THR A 422 -0.95 -20.18 17.78
CA THR A 422 0.28 -20.31 18.58
C THR A 422 0.36 -19.22 19.65
N ASP A 423 0.00 -17.98 19.34
CA ASP A 423 0.01 -16.89 20.32
C ASP A 423 -1.03 -17.06 21.42
N ALA A 424 -2.24 -17.51 21.07
CA ALA A 424 -3.29 -17.79 22.05
C ALA A 424 -2.91 -18.96 22.96
N LEU A 425 -2.26 -19.99 22.41
CA LEU A 425 -1.69 -21.11 23.17
C LEU A 425 -0.58 -20.61 24.12
N ASN A 426 0.36 -19.81 23.64
CA ASN A 426 1.45 -19.27 24.45
C ASN A 426 0.96 -18.42 25.62
N ILE A 427 -0.06 -17.58 25.40
CA ILE A 427 -0.65 -16.75 26.45
C ILE A 427 -1.48 -17.58 27.43
N ALA A 428 -2.25 -18.56 26.96
CA ALA A 428 -2.97 -19.48 27.85
C ALA A 428 -2.02 -20.31 28.71
N ARG A 429 -0.91 -20.81 28.12
CA ARG A 429 0.17 -21.49 28.82
C ARG A 429 0.80 -20.60 29.89
N ALA A 430 1.13 -19.36 29.55
CA ALA A 430 1.72 -18.40 30.48
C ALA A 430 0.83 -18.17 31.71
N ALA A 431 -0.47 -17.99 31.51
CA ALA A 431 -1.43 -17.85 32.59
C ALA A 431 -1.52 -19.12 33.46
N GLU A 432 -1.51 -20.31 32.86
CA GLU A 432 -1.61 -21.58 33.61
C GLU A 432 -0.34 -21.95 34.37
N VAL A 433 0.86 -21.72 33.83
CA VAL A 433 2.12 -21.90 34.56
C VAL A 433 2.18 -20.95 35.76
N PHE A 434 1.77 -19.70 35.56
CA PHE A 434 1.72 -18.70 36.63
C PHE A 434 0.73 -19.07 37.75
N GLU A 435 -0.53 -19.39 37.40
CA GLU A 435 -1.54 -19.83 38.38
C GLU A 435 -1.10 -21.12 39.11
N LEU A 436 -0.52 -22.09 38.38
CA LEU A 436 -0.07 -23.36 38.96
C LEU A 436 1.13 -23.19 39.91
N THR A 437 2.08 -22.33 39.60
CA THR A 437 3.23 -22.07 40.47
C THR A 437 2.77 -21.57 41.84
N ILE A 438 1.85 -20.60 41.88
CA ILE A 438 1.32 -20.03 43.13
C ILE A 438 0.52 -21.08 43.92
N GLU A 439 -0.28 -21.90 43.25
CA GLU A 439 -1.03 -22.97 43.91
C GLU A 439 -0.13 -24.07 44.48
N LEU A 440 0.93 -24.47 43.77
CA LEU A 440 1.90 -25.45 44.26
C LEU A 440 2.71 -24.91 45.43
N ILE A 441 3.13 -23.64 45.42
CA ILE A 441 3.76 -22.96 46.56
C ILE A 441 2.85 -23.03 47.78
N HIS A 442 1.56 -22.72 47.62
CA HIS A 442 0.58 -22.80 48.70
C HIS A 442 0.40 -24.22 49.23
N GLN A 443 0.27 -25.20 48.33
CA GLN A 443 0.03 -26.60 48.68
C GLN A 443 1.22 -27.21 49.43
N LYS A 444 2.44 -27.07 48.92
CA LYS A 444 3.67 -27.60 49.55
C LYS A 444 3.86 -27.08 50.98
N ILE A 445 3.57 -25.79 51.22
CA ILE A 445 3.63 -25.18 52.56
C ILE A 445 2.54 -25.75 53.48
N GLN A 446 1.34 -26.04 52.96
CA GLN A 446 0.27 -26.71 53.73
C GLN A 446 0.61 -28.18 54.06
N ASP A 447 1.26 -28.89 53.13
CA ASP A 447 1.71 -30.28 53.29
C ASP A 447 2.94 -30.39 54.23
N GLY A 448 3.50 -29.26 54.67
CA GLY A 448 4.57 -29.18 55.66
C GLY A 448 5.98 -29.26 55.07
N GLU A 449 6.15 -29.00 53.76
CA GLU A 449 7.48 -28.78 53.18
C GLU A 449 8.08 -27.49 53.75
N SER A 450 8.95 -27.64 54.75
CA SER A 450 9.67 -26.53 55.37
C SER A 450 10.82 -26.07 54.47
N VAL A 451 10.79 -24.83 54.01
CA VAL A 451 11.99 -24.14 53.50
C VAL A 451 12.89 -23.86 54.70
N ASN A 452 14.06 -24.49 54.77
CA ASN A 452 14.84 -24.62 56.00
C ASN A 452 15.85 -23.48 56.17
N LEU A 453 15.44 -22.23 55.86
CA LEU A 453 16.24 -21.05 56.15
C LEU A 453 16.59 -21.02 57.64
N THR A 454 17.88 -20.96 57.93
CA THR A 454 18.46 -20.99 59.28
C THR A 454 17.69 -20.09 60.26
N ASP A 455 16.95 -20.72 61.17
CA ASP A 455 16.15 -20.11 62.25
C ASP A 455 15.01 -19.14 61.85
N VAL A 456 14.41 -19.26 60.65
CA VAL A 456 13.23 -18.46 60.24
C VAL A 456 12.08 -19.31 59.70
N ASP A 457 10.90 -19.18 60.34
CA ASP A 457 9.64 -19.84 59.95
C ASP A 457 8.99 -19.09 58.77
N ILE A 458 9.31 -19.50 57.53
CA ILE A 458 8.79 -18.86 56.30
C ILE A 458 7.33 -19.23 56.08
N ARG A 459 6.47 -18.24 55.84
CA ARG A 459 5.05 -18.47 55.52
C ARG A 459 4.79 -18.21 54.04
N PHE A 460 3.66 -18.71 53.55
CA PHE A 460 3.18 -18.50 52.18
C PHE A 460 3.35 -17.04 51.70
N ASN A 461 2.89 -16.06 52.49
CA ASN A 461 2.97 -14.63 52.16
C ASN A 461 4.39 -14.10 51.92
N ASP A 462 5.40 -14.74 52.51
CA ASP A 462 6.80 -14.33 52.36
C ASP A 462 7.38 -14.84 51.00
N LEU A 463 6.86 -15.97 50.49
CA LEU A 463 7.21 -16.60 49.20
C LEU A 463 6.32 -16.15 48.02
N VAL A 464 5.21 -15.46 48.28
CA VAL A 464 4.42 -14.72 47.27
C VAL A 464 4.55 -13.20 47.45
N SER A 465 5.71 -12.75 47.92
CA SER A 465 6.05 -11.33 47.95
C SER A 465 6.08 -10.72 46.53
N PRO A 466 5.94 -9.39 46.36
CA PRO A 466 5.94 -8.75 45.04
C PRO A 466 7.19 -9.06 44.19
N PHE A 467 8.32 -9.37 44.83
CA PHE A 467 9.54 -9.85 44.17
C PHE A 467 9.32 -11.22 43.49
N TYR A 468 8.94 -12.26 44.26
CA TYR A 468 8.72 -13.59 43.72
C TYR A 468 7.54 -13.62 42.72
N VAL A 469 6.47 -12.87 42.98
CA VAL A 469 5.35 -12.78 42.04
C VAL A 469 5.80 -12.17 40.71
N SER A 470 6.63 -11.12 40.74
CA SER A 470 7.22 -10.55 39.52
C SER A 470 8.14 -11.53 38.81
N LEU A 471 8.96 -12.28 39.56
CA LEU A 471 9.86 -13.31 39.03
C LEU A 471 9.09 -14.43 38.30
N ILE A 472 8.10 -15.02 38.97
CA ILE A 472 7.22 -16.06 38.40
C ILE A 472 6.46 -15.50 37.19
N ALA A 473 5.94 -14.28 37.27
CA ALA A 473 5.23 -13.63 36.15
C ALA A 473 6.14 -13.43 34.94
N ASN A 474 7.42 -13.14 35.16
CA ASN A 474 8.40 -12.97 34.10
C ASN A 474 8.76 -14.32 33.45
N TYR A 475 9.16 -15.31 34.25
CA TYR A 475 9.58 -16.63 33.76
C TYR A 475 8.45 -17.41 33.06
N SER A 476 7.21 -17.29 33.54
CA SER A 476 6.04 -17.89 32.88
C SER A 476 5.68 -17.19 31.55
N GLY A 477 6.25 -16.02 31.25
CA GLY A 477 5.79 -15.14 30.16
C GLY A 477 4.48 -14.42 30.48
N CYS A 478 4.00 -14.48 31.72
CA CYS A 478 2.76 -13.86 32.18
C CYS A 478 2.85 -12.32 32.27
N THR A 479 4.00 -11.73 31.95
CA THR A 479 4.17 -10.29 31.64
C THR A 479 3.81 -9.90 30.20
N THR A 480 3.76 -10.84 29.26
CA THR A 480 3.69 -10.58 27.79
C THR A 480 2.40 -9.93 27.29
N PHE A 481 1.32 -9.91 28.09
CA PHE A 481 0.09 -9.17 27.77
C PHE A 481 0.25 -7.64 27.86
N ARG A 482 1.38 -7.15 28.38
CA ARG A 482 1.76 -5.73 28.44
C ARG A 482 2.79 -5.46 27.35
N LYS A 483 2.38 -5.46 26.07
CA LYS A 483 3.31 -5.31 24.95
C LYS A 483 3.80 -3.86 24.90
N ASN A 484 5.12 -3.67 24.82
CA ASN A 484 5.68 -2.39 24.37
C ASN A 484 5.43 -2.24 22.86
N VAL A 485 4.20 -1.88 22.50
CA VAL A 485 3.78 -1.70 21.11
C VAL A 485 4.57 -0.56 20.47
N ASP A 486 5.38 -0.88 19.47
CA ASP A 486 5.98 0.13 18.62
C ASP A 486 4.97 0.59 17.56
N CYS A 487 4.89 1.92 17.36
CA CYS A 487 4.12 2.55 16.30
C CYS A 487 4.99 3.56 15.52
N SER A 488 6.31 3.34 15.49
CA SER A 488 7.30 4.25 14.91
C SER A 488 7.18 4.40 13.39
N ASP A 489 6.68 3.38 12.68
CA ASP A 489 6.32 3.49 11.26
C ASP A 489 5.01 4.27 11.08
N ILE A 490 5.12 5.59 11.29
CA ILE A 490 4.03 6.54 11.10
C ILE A 490 3.50 6.51 9.65
N CYS A 491 4.31 6.11 8.67
CA CYS A 491 3.90 6.01 7.27
C CYS A 491 2.93 4.84 7.06
N PHE A 492 3.29 3.64 7.51
CA PHE A 492 2.42 2.47 7.48
C PHE A 492 1.17 2.70 8.34
N HIS A 493 1.33 3.07 9.62
CA HIS A 493 0.21 3.24 10.54
C HIS A 493 -0.71 4.42 10.18
N LYS A 494 -0.30 5.33 9.30
CA LYS A 494 -1.21 6.34 8.73
C LYS A 494 -2.10 5.77 7.63
N LYS A 495 -1.64 4.79 6.85
CA LYS A 495 -2.32 4.28 5.65
C LYS A 495 -3.08 2.98 5.88
N TYR A 496 -2.54 2.07 6.70
CA TYR A 496 -3.01 0.69 6.88
C TYR A 496 -3.09 0.26 8.35
N ARG A 497 -3.93 -0.74 8.62
CA ARG A 497 -4.04 -1.43 9.92
C ARG A 497 -2.89 -2.43 10.09
N THR A 498 -2.48 -2.68 11.33
CA THR A 498 -1.66 -3.86 11.66
C THR A 498 -2.49 -5.15 11.52
N TYR A 499 -1.87 -6.31 11.70
CA TYR A 499 -2.59 -7.59 11.70
C TYR A 499 -3.31 -7.88 13.02
N ASP A 500 -2.73 -7.43 14.13
CA ASP A 500 -3.25 -7.62 15.49
C ASP A 500 -4.14 -6.47 15.99
N GLY A 501 -4.43 -5.46 15.16
CA GLY A 501 -5.25 -4.29 15.55
C GLY A 501 -4.52 -3.24 16.42
N THR A 502 -3.26 -3.46 16.79
CA THR A 502 -2.45 -2.45 17.50
C THR A 502 -2.26 -1.15 16.70
N CYS A 503 -1.85 -0.08 17.38
CA CYS A 503 -1.61 1.25 16.81
C CYS A 503 -2.85 1.90 16.14
N ASN A 504 -4.06 1.33 16.26
CA ASN A 504 -5.29 1.97 15.83
C ASN A 504 -5.55 3.23 16.68
N ASN A 505 -5.60 3.10 18.00
CA ASN A 505 -5.55 4.24 18.91
C ASN A 505 -4.10 4.58 19.27
N LEU A 506 -3.61 5.77 18.90
CA LEU A 506 -2.21 6.16 19.10
C LEU A 506 -1.86 6.55 20.55
N GLN A 507 -2.85 6.80 21.41
CA GLN A 507 -2.66 7.07 22.84
C GLN A 507 -2.71 5.77 23.66
N HIS A 508 -3.62 4.87 23.30
CA HIS A 508 -3.81 3.57 23.94
C HIS A 508 -3.63 2.46 22.91
N LYS A 509 -2.35 2.17 22.61
CA LYS A 509 -1.91 1.38 21.45
C LYS A 509 -2.49 -0.04 21.33
N GLU A 510 -2.93 -0.61 22.44
CA GLU A 510 -3.50 -1.97 22.55
C GLU A 510 -5.05 -1.99 22.55
N TRP A 511 -5.73 -0.83 22.58
CA TRP A 511 -7.20 -0.82 22.56
C TRP A 511 -7.73 -1.44 21.28
N GLY A 512 -8.56 -2.49 21.41
CA GLY A 512 -9.12 -3.23 20.29
C GLY A 512 -8.15 -4.20 19.61
N ALA A 513 -6.92 -4.35 20.13
CA ALA A 513 -5.96 -5.31 19.63
C ALA A 513 -6.32 -6.75 20.03
N SER A 514 -5.84 -7.72 19.27
CA SER A 514 -5.94 -9.15 19.60
C SER A 514 -5.13 -9.49 20.84
N LEU A 515 -5.57 -10.55 21.52
CA LEU A 515 -4.99 -11.09 22.75
C LEU A 515 -5.05 -10.11 23.93
N THR A 516 -6.07 -9.24 23.95
CA THR A 516 -6.34 -8.30 25.04
C THR A 516 -7.61 -8.68 25.83
N PRO A 517 -7.76 -8.21 27.09
CA PRO A 517 -8.96 -8.47 27.89
C PRO A 517 -10.24 -7.90 27.26
N PHE A 518 -11.35 -8.63 27.36
CA PHE A 518 -12.67 -8.09 27.01
C PHE A 518 -13.02 -6.88 27.90
N GLN A 519 -13.51 -5.80 27.29
CA GLN A 519 -13.95 -4.63 28.04
C GLN A 519 -15.27 -4.90 28.78
N ARG A 520 -15.25 -4.82 30.12
CA ARG A 520 -16.47 -4.83 30.94
C ARG A 520 -17.24 -3.51 30.83
N PHE A 521 -18.56 -3.60 30.91
CA PHE A 521 -19.46 -2.43 30.96
C PHE A 521 -20.38 -2.46 32.17
N VAL A 522 -20.80 -3.67 32.56
CA VAL A 522 -21.43 -3.98 33.84
C VAL A 522 -20.40 -4.78 34.64
N LYS A 523 -20.31 -4.52 35.94
CA LYS A 523 -19.35 -5.20 36.83
C LYS A 523 -19.60 -6.72 36.79
N PRO A 524 -18.59 -7.57 36.57
CA PRO A 524 -18.78 -9.02 36.51
C PRO A 524 -19.25 -9.59 37.85
N VAL A 525 -20.03 -10.67 37.79
CA VAL A 525 -20.58 -11.38 38.96
C VAL A 525 -20.02 -12.79 39.03
N TYR A 526 -19.04 -13.00 39.90
CA TYR A 526 -18.56 -14.32 40.31
C TYR A 526 -19.17 -14.70 41.68
N GLU A 527 -19.36 -16.01 41.91
CA GLU A 527 -19.94 -16.57 43.13
C GLU A 527 -19.14 -16.27 44.39
N ASN A 528 -17.81 -16.20 44.28
CA ASN A 528 -16.87 -15.78 45.33
C ASN A 528 -16.38 -14.32 45.14
N GLY A 529 -16.96 -13.57 44.20
CA GLY A 529 -16.55 -12.20 43.84
C GLY A 529 -15.27 -12.08 42.99
N LEU A 530 -14.50 -13.16 42.80
CA LEU A 530 -13.21 -13.13 42.08
C LEU A 530 -13.19 -14.00 40.82
N SER A 531 -13.55 -15.28 40.90
CA SER A 531 -13.17 -16.27 39.88
C SER A 531 -14.09 -17.49 39.75
N THR A 532 -14.87 -17.81 40.78
CA THR A 532 -15.79 -18.98 40.81
C THR A 532 -17.09 -18.63 40.07
N PRO A 533 -17.47 -19.33 38.97
CA PRO A 533 -18.70 -19.09 38.22
C PRO A 533 -19.96 -19.13 39.10
N VAL A 534 -21.02 -18.41 38.69
CA VAL A 534 -22.32 -18.50 39.35
C VAL A 534 -22.97 -19.86 39.11
N GLY A 535 -23.32 -20.57 40.19
CA GLY A 535 -23.86 -21.93 40.12
C GLY A 535 -22.78 -23.01 40.18
N TRP A 536 -21.59 -22.69 40.70
CA TRP A 536 -20.54 -23.67 41.00
C TRP A 536 -20.91 -24.52 42.22
N ASN A 537 -21.50 -23.89 43.24
CA ASN A 537 -22.12 -24.59 44.36
C ASN A 537 -23.63 -24.76 44.10
N SER A 538 -24.04 -25.97 43.74
CA SER A 538 -25.45 -26.32 43.47
C SER A 538 -26.39 -26.10 44.66
N SER A 539 -25.87 -26.05 45.90
CA SER A 539 -26.65 -25.75 47.11
C SER A 539 -26.76 -24.26 47.43
N LYS A 540 -26.10 -23.37 46.67
CA LYS A 540 -26.13 -21.93 46.93
C LYS A 540 -27.40 -21.29 46.39
N LEU A 541 -28.10 -20.56 47.27
CA LEU A 541 -29.31 -19.82 46.92
C LEU A 541 -28.99 -18.40 46.47
N TYR A 542 -29.64 -17.99 45.39
CA TYR A 542 -29.62 -16.65 44.79
C TYR A 542 -31.04 -16.10 44.81
N PHE A 543 -31.24 -14.96 45.46
CA PHE A 543 -32.57 -14.39 45.73
C PHE A 543 -33.57 -15.37 46.40
N GLY A 544 -33.06 -16.37 47.14
CA GLY A 544 -33.87 -17.40 47.81
C GLY A 544 -34.03 -18.71 47.04
N TYR A 545 -33.56 -18.80 45.79
CA TYR A 545 -33.73 -19.97 44.92
C TYR A 545 -32.38 -20.52 44.43
N PRO A 546 -32.23 -21.84 44.20
CA PRO A 546 -31.03 -22.38 43.58
C PRO A 546 -30.89 -21.86 42.14
N LYS A 547 -29.65 -21.81 41.62
CA LYS A 547 -29.41 -21.47 40.22
C LYS A 547 -29.74 -22.70 39.35
N PRO A 548 -30.66 -22.62 38.36
CA PRO A 548 -31.09 -23.80 37.61
C PRO A 548 -30.00 -24.35 36.68
N LYS A 549 -30.05 -25.66 36.40
CA LYS A 549 -29.08 -26.34 35.52
C LYS A 549 -29.18 -25.79 34.09
N SER A 550 -28.06 -25.52 33.44
CA SER A 550 -28.06 -24.90 32.10
C SER A 550 -28.83 -25.73 31.05
N ARG A 551 -28.78 -27.07 31.16
CA ARG A 551 -29.51 -27.99 30.29
C ARG A 551 -31.02 -27.99 30.56
N GLU A 552 -31.45 -27.89 31.81
CA GLU A 552 -32.86 -27.76 32.19
C GLU A 552 -33.50 -26.50 31.61
N VAL A 553 -32.80 -25.36 31.73
CA VAL A 553 -33.22 -24.09 31.16
C VAL A 553 -33.34 -24.19 29.64
N SER A 554 -32.37 -24.83 28.98
CA SER A 554 -32.40 -25.04 27.53
C SER A 554 -33.60 -25.90 27.11
N SER A 555 -33.83 -27.05 27.75
CA SER A 555 -34.88 -28.00 27.37
C SER A 555 -36.30 -27.52 27.71
N LYS A 556 -36.50 -26.77 28.80
CA LYS A 556 -37.82 -26.27 29.23
C LYS A 556 -38.22 -24.93 28.59
N ILE A 557 -37.24 -24.03 28.35
CA ILE A 557 -37.50 -22.66 27.91
C ILE A 557 -37.06 -22.42 26.45
N LEU A 558 -35.82 -22.79 26.08
CA LEU A 558 -35.25 -22.40 24.78
C LEU A 558 -35.65 -23.33 23.63
N ALA A 559 -35.67 -24.63 23.88
CA ALA A 559 -35.80 -25.66 22.86
C ALA A 559 -37.21 -25.69 22.23
N THR A 560 -37.27 -25.75 20.91
CA THR A 560 -38.51 -25.91 20.14
C THR A 560 -38.33 -26.88 18.97
N ASN A 561 -39.39 -27.67 18.72
CA ASN A 561 -39.56 -28.45 17.50
C ASN A 561 -40.42 -27.71 16.45
N HIS A 562 -41.01 -26.56 16.80
CA HIS A 562 -41.72 -25.70 15.88
C HIS A 562 -40.78 -24.63 15.32
N VAL A 563 -40.69 -24.56 13.99
CA VAL A 563 -39.87 -23.58 13.26
C VAL A 563 -40.77 -22.90 12.24
N THR A 564 -40.76 -21.57 12.25
CA THR A 564 -41.52 -20.71 11.34
C THR A 564 -40.54 -19.91 10.50
N ASP A 565 -40.82 -19.80 9.19
CA ASP A 565 -40.00 -19.02 8.27
C ASP A 565 -40.27 -17.51 8.41
N HIS A 566 -39.24 -16.68 8.46
CA HIS A 566 -39.39 -15.23 8.49
C HIS A 566 -39.87 -14.69 7.13
N PRO A 567 -40.95 -13.89 7.06
CA PRO A 567 -41.61 -13.58 5.79
C PRO A 567 -40.79 -12.69 4.83
N ASN A 568 -39.90 -11.86 5.36
CA ASN A 568 -39.28 -10.75 4.61
C ASN A 568 -37.76 -10.82 4.46
N TYR A 569 -37.08 -11.74 5.16
CA TYR A 569 -35.62 -11.74 5.29
C TYR A 569 -35.04 -13.12 4.96
N SER A 570 -33.86 -13.14 4.35
CA SER A 570 -33.18 -14.36 3.92
C SER A 570 -32.28 -14.97 4.99
N HIS A 571 -31.95 -16.25 4.85
CA HIS A 571 -31.04 -16.96 5.73
C HIS A 571 -29.61 -16.39 5.72
N MET A 572 -29.24 -15.67 4.65
CA MET A 572 -28.01 -14.87 4.56
C MET A 572 -27.88 -13.81 5.65
N LEU A 573 -28.98 -13.28 6.20
CA LEU A 573 -28.94 -12.33 7.32
C LEU A 573 -28.34 -12.98 8.58
N MET A 574 -28.76 -14.21 8.88
CA MET A 574 -28.16 -15.02 9.94
C MET A 574 -26.68 -15.30 9.62
N GLN A 575 -26.40 -15.77 8.41
CA GLN A 575 -25.04 -16.18 8.02
C GLN A 575 -24.03 -15.03 8.08
N TRP A 576 -24.43 -13.82 7.68
CA TRP A 576 -23.59 -12.63 7.83
C TRP A 576 -23.35 -12.28 9.30
N GLY A 577 -24.35 -12.47 10.16
CA GLY A 577 -24.19 -12.32 11.60
C GLY A 577 -23.10 -13.22 12.16
N GLN A 578 -23.09 -14.51 11.79
CA GLN A 578 -22.02 -15.45 12.17
C GLN A 578 -20.66 -15.04 11.58
N PHE A 579 -20.60 -14.71 10.29
CA PHE A 579 -19.35 -14.34 9.62
C PHE A 579 -18.72 -13.07 10.24
N LEU A 580 -19.54 -12.08 10.59
CA LEU A 580 -19.15 -10.83 11.24
C LEU A 580 -18.77 -11.02 12.73
N ASP A 581 -19.48 -11.87 13.46
CA ASP A 581 -19.15 -12.26 14.83
C ASP A 581 -17.73 -12.88 14.90
N HIS A 582 -17.38 -13.67 13.89
CA HIS A 582 -16.05 -14.25 13.73
C HIS A 582 -14.96 -13.25 13.29
N ASP A 583 -15.30 -11.99 13.01
CA ASP A 583 -14.35 -10.89 12.73
C ASP A 583 -14.03 -10.06 13.98
N ILE A 584 -14.90 -10.10 15.00
CA ILE A 584 -14.87 -9.18 16.15
C ILE A 584 -14.35 -9.88 17.42
N ASP A 585 -14.67 -11.16 17.62
CA ASP A 585 -14.20 -11.87 18.81
C ASP A 585 -14.07 -13.40 18.69
N LEU A 586 -13.16 -13.94 19.51
CA LEU A 586 -12.99 -15.35 19.85
C LEU A 586 -12.38 -15.39 21.25
N VAL A 587 -12.95 -16.17 22.18
CA VAL A 587 -12.36 -16.24 23.53
C VAL A 587 -11.20 -17.23 23.57
N VAL A 588 -10.09 -16.86 24.21
CA VAL A 588 -8.99 -17.79 24.47
C VAL A 588 -9.48 -18.93 25.40
N PRO A 589 -9.44 -20.20 24.96
CA PRO A 589 -9.82 -21.36 25.79
C PRO A 589 -8.75 -21.67 26.84
N SER A 590 -9.14 -22.24 27.98
CA SER A 590 -8.14 -22.86 28.88
C SER A 590 -7.59 -24.14 28.28
N LEU A 591 -6.31 -24.39 28.56
CA LEU A 591 -5.65 -25.67 28.38
C LEU A 591 -6.07 -26.56 29.57
N SER A 592 -5.90 -27.88 29.46
CA SER A 592 -6.52 -28.81 30.41
C SER A 592 -5.68 -29.03 31.67
N ARG A 593 -5.51 -27.99 32.48
CA ARG A 593 -4.74 -27.98 33.75
C ARG A 593 -5.06 -29.15 34.71
N ALA A 594 -6.27 -29.72 34.63
CA ALA A 594 -6.69 -30.89 35.41
C ALA A 594 -5.95 -32.22 35.05
N GLN A 595 -5.33 -32.34 33.86
CA GLN A 595 -4.50 -33.51 33.54
C GLN A 595 -3.23 -33.60 34.39
N PHE A 596 -2.87 -32.57 35.16
CA PHE A 596 -1.62 -32.52 35.93
C PHE A 596 -1.79 -32.78 37.41
N LYS A 597 -2.79 -32.15 38.02
CA LYS A 597 -2.98 -32.23 39.46
C LYS A 597 -3.47 -33.61 39.88
N ASP A 598 -4.46 -34.12 39.15
CA ASP A 598 -5.17 -35.37 39.48
C ASP A 598 -5.33 -36.31 38.27
N GLY A 599 -4.86 -35.91 37.07
CA GLY A 599 -4.97 -36.69 35.84
C GLY A 599 -6.36 -36.65 35.17
N ILE A 600 -7.26 -35.82 35.67
CA ILE A 600 -8.68 -35.80 35.29
C ILE A 600 -8.87 -35.01 33.99
N GLU A 601 -9.51 -35.63 32.99
CA GLU A 601 -10.03 -34.91 31.81
C GLU A 601 -11.47 -34.42 32.10
N CYS A 602 -11.84 -33.21 31.66
CA CYS A 602 -13.19 -32.65 31.89
C CYS A 602 -14.35 -33.41 31.22
N LYS A 603 -14.05 -34.48 30.48
CA LYS A 603 -15.01 -35.43 29.90
C LYS A 603 -15.26 -36.65 30.80
N ASP A 604 -14.33 -36.93 31.72
CA ASP A 604 -14.29 -38.11 32.58
C ASP A 604 -14.71 -37.79 34.03
N THR A 605 -14.95 -36.51 34.35
CA THR A 605 -15.51 -36.03 35.63
C THR A 605 -16.79 -35.22 35.44
N CYS A 606 -17.67 -35.28 36.45
CA CYS A 606 -18.80 -34.35 36.60
C CYS A 606 -18.63 -33.42 37.82
N ASP A 607 -17.47 -33.44 38.47
CA ASP A 607 -17.15 -32.55 39.58
C ASP A 607 -16.67 -31.17 39.10
N ASN A 608 -16.98 -30.13 39.88
CA ASN A 608 -16.58 -28.76 39.59
C ASN A 608 -15.17 -28.50 40.11
N GLU A 609 -14.16 -28.67 39.25
CA GLU A 609 -12.74 -28.51 39.55
C GLU A 609 -12.00 -27.76 38.42
N PRO A 610 -11.23 -26.69 38.67
CA PRO A 610 -10.60 -25.91 37.59
C PRO A 610 -9.67 -26.74 36.69
N PRO A 611 -9.75 -26.64 35.35
CA PRO A 611 -10.56 -25.72 34.55
C PRO A 611 -11.89 -26.32 34.07
N CYS A 612 -12.31 -27.46 34.62
CA CYS A 612 -13.59 -28.10 34.33
C CYS A 612 -14.73 -27.36 35.04
N PHE A 613 -15.84 -27.18 34.33
CA PHE A 613 -17.11 -26.71 34.88
C PHE A 613 -18.21 -27.44 34.09
N PRO A 614 -18.44 -28.73 34.37
CA PRO A 614 -19.31 -29.58 33.55
C PRO A 614 -20.78 -29.15 33.60
N LEU A 615 -21.48 -29.33 32.48
CA LEU A 615 -22.91 -29.04 32.39
C LEU A 615 -23.72 -30.19 32.98
N GLU A 616 -24.17 -30.06 34.23
CA GLU A 616 -25.08 -31.03 34.86
C GLU A 616 -26.33 -31.30 34.01
N VAL A 617 -26.68 -32.57 33.90
CA VAL A 617 -27.89 -33.08 33.23
C VAL A 617 -28.98 -33.31 34.30
N PRO A 618 -30.26 -32.94 34.04
CA PRO A 618 -31.39 -33.29 34.90
C PRO A 618 -31.68 -34.79 34.90
N GLU A 619 -32.15 -35.35 36.03
CA GLU A 619 -32.51 -36.77 36.12
C GLU A 619 -33.67 -37.17 35.18
N ASP A 620 -34.52 -36.20 34.83
CA ASP A 620 -35.66 -36.33 33.92
C ASP A 620 -35.34 -35.91 32.47
N ASP A 621 -34.06 -35.73 32.09
CA ASP A 621 -33.70 -35.29 30.75
C ASP A 621 -34.23 -36.27 29.66
N PRO A 622 -35.01 -35.78 28.68
CA PRO A 622 -35.66 -36.64 27.70
C PRO A 622 -34.70 -37.28 26.70
N ARG A 623 -33.45 -36.79 26.62
CA ARG A 623 -32.41 -37.26 25.69
C ARG A 623 -31.25 -37.95 26.40
N ILE A 624 -30.76 -37.41 27.51
CA ILE A 624 -29.53 -37.85 28.17
C ILE A 624 -29.85 -38.63 29.46
N GLN A 625 -30.15 -39.91 29.33
CA GLN A 625 -30.51 -40.78 30.47
C GLN A 625 -29.34 -41.55 31.11
N ARG A 626 -28.13 -41.47 30.53
CA ARG A 626 -26.97 -42.32 30.92
C ARG A 626 -25.73 -41.55 31.37
N HIS A 627 -25.74 -40.22 31.29
CA HIS A 627 -24.62 -39.38 31.69
C HIS A 627 -25.13 -38.32 32.67
N GLN A 628 -24.37 -38.07 33.74
CA GLN A 628 -24.73 -37.10 34.78
C GLN A 628 -24.41 -35.65 34.36
N CYS A 629 -23.51 -35.47 33.39
CA CYS A 629 -23.11 -34.18 32.87
C CYS A 629 -22.68 -34.26 31.38
N MET A 630 -22.45 -33.10 30.76
CA MET A 630 -21.73 -32.93 29.50
C MET A 630 -20.42 -32.18 29.73
N GLU A 631 -19.38 -32.48 28.96
CA GLU A 631 -18.06 -31.83 29.10
C GLU A 631 -18.12 -30.31 28.88
N PHE A 632 -17.36 -29.56 29.67
CA PHE A 632 -17.11 -28.15 29.43
C PHE A 632 -15.84 -27.68 30.15
N THR A 633 -14.98 -27.01 29.38
CA THR A 633 -13.78 -26.33 29.89
C THR A 633 -14.03 -24.83 29.93
N ARG A 634 -13.63 -24.20 31.03
CA ARG A 634 -13.67 -22.74 31.23
C ARG A 634 -12.78 -22.01 30.23
N SER A 635 -13.02 -20.72 30.04
CA SER A 635 -12.13 -19.86 29.26
C SER A 635 -10.88 -19.46 30.06
N SER A 636 -9.77 -19.25 29.35
CA SER A 636 -8.51 -18.86 29.96
C SER A 636 -8.61 -17.48 30.63
N ALA A 637 -7.81 -17.29 31.67
CA ALA A 637 -7.72 -16.03 32.41
C ALA A 637 -6.72 -15.09 31.75
N VAL A 638 -7.01 -13.79 31.85
CA VAL A 638 -5.94 -12.78 31.81
C VAL A 638 -5.02 -13.03 33.00
N CYS A 639 -3.72 -13.08 32.72
CA CYS A 639 -2.65 -13.11 33.73
C CYS A 639 -2.85 -12.05 34.83
N GLY A 640 -2.79 -12.47 36.10
CA GLY A 640 -3.00 -11.59 37.25
C GLY A 640 -4.45 -11.10 37.44
N SER A 641 -5.44 -11.85 36.93
CA SER A 641 -6.86 -11.60 37.19
C SER A 641 -7.49 -12.69 38.07
N GLY A 642 -8.60 -12.38 38.75
CA GLY A 642 -9.31 -13.34 39.58
C GLY A 642 -8.53 -13.69 40.85
N SER A 643 -8.41 -14.99 41.15
CA SER A 643 -7.79 -15.47 42.40
C SER A 643 -6.34 -15.01 42.58
N THR A 644 -5.60 -14.83 41.48
CA THR A 644 -4.18 -14.42 41.52
C THR A 644 -3.98 -12.90 41.42
N SER A 645 -5.04 -12.10 41.25
CA SER A 645 -4.93 -10.64 41.21
C SER A 645 -4.36 -10.05 42.50
N ALA A 646 -4.72 -10.63 43.65
CA ALA A 646 -4.26 -10.20 44.97
C ALA A 646 -2.73 -10.14 45.14
N PHE A 647 -1.97 -10.78 44.24
CA PHE A 647 -0.50 -10.78 44.23
C PHE A 647 0.13 -9.67 43.39
N PHE A 648 -0.65 -8.90 42.62
CA PHE A 648 -0.19 -7.81 41.73
C PHE A 648 -0.51 -6.40 42.26
N ASP A 649 -0.63 -6.22 43.57
CA ASP A 649 -1.00 -4.96 44.24
C ASP A 649 -2.40 -4.39 43.89
N PHE A 650 -3.23 -5.10 43.12
CA PHE A 650 -4.62 -4.74 42.83
C PHE A 650 -5.56 -5.95 42.87
N ILE A 651 -6.73 -5.83 43.50
CA ILE A 651 -7.74 -6.89 43.48
C ILE A 651 -8.66 -6.68 42.28
N MET A 652 -8.68 -7.62 41.33
CA MET A 652 -9.58 -7.60 40.17
C MET A 652 -10.23 -8.97 39.89
N PRO A 653 -11.50 -9.01 39.45
CA PRO A 653 -12.15 -10.25 39.00
C PRO A 653 -11.42 -10.94 37.84
N ARG A 654 -11.69 -12.23 37.61
CA ARG A 654 -11.13 -13.01 36.50
C ARG A 654 -11.61 -12.42 35.18
N GLU A 655 -10.69 -12.04 34.33
CA GLU A 655 -10.98 -11.53 33.00
C GLU A 655 -10.67 -12.56 31.93
N GLN A 656 -11.37 -12.45 30.79
CA GLN A 656 -11.19 -13.32 29.63
C GLN A 656 -10.57 -12.52 28.48
N MET A 657 -9.81 -13.18 27.62
CA MET A 657 -9.11 -12.55 26.50
C MET A 657 -9.82 -12.80 25.18
N ASN A 658 -9.87 -11.77 24.33
CA ASN A 658 -10.25 -11.89 22.94
C ASN A 658 -8.99 -12.25 22.11
N SER A 659 -8.99 -13.34 21.35
CA SER A 659 -7.88 -13.70 20.46
C SER A 659 -7.94 -13.05 19.07
N LEU A 660 -9.02 -12.32 18.76
CA LEU A 660 -9.14 -11.54 17.52
C LEU A 660 -8.99 -10.04 17.78
N THR A 661 -8.72 -9.28 16.72
CA THR A 661 -8.93 -7.82 16.79
C THR A 661 -10.40 -7.53 17.06
N SER A 662 -10.70 -6.45 17.77
CA SER A 662 -12.10 -6.05 18.01
C SER A 662 -12.72 -5.28 16.84
N TYR A 663 -11.94 -4.95 15.81
CA TYR A 663 -12.38 -4.12 14.70
C TYR A 663 -13.20 -4.93 13.69
N ILE A 664 -14.04 -4.25 12.91
CA ILE A 664 -14.62 -4.84 11.70
C ILE A 664 -13.61 -4.54 10.60
N ASP A 665 -12.62 -5.40 10.46
CA ASP A 665 -11.48 -5.22 9.56
C ASP A 665 -11.10 -6.45 8.73
N ALA A 666 -12.01 -7.43 8.68
CA ALA A 666 -11.87 -8.69 7.95
C ALA A 666 -10.69 -9.56 8.45
N SER A 667 -10.35 -9.46 9.75
CA SER A 667 -9.48 -10.42 10.43
C SER A 667 -9.95 -11.87 10.28
N ASN A 668 -11.26 -12.11 10.11
CA ASN A 668 -11.81 -13.43 9.76
C ASN A 668 -11.37 -13.95 8.36
N VAL A 669 -10.90 -13.07 7.48
CA VAL A 669 -10.28 -13.39 6.18
C VAL A 669 -8.75 -13.34 6.27
N TYR A 670 -8.18 -12.37 6.99
CA TYR A 670 -6.75 -12.03 6.97
C TYR A 670 -5.92 -12.53 8.16
N GLY A 671 -6.55 -13.05 9.21
CA GLY A 671 -5.90 -13.38 10.47
C GLY A 671 -5.81 -12.19 11.44
N SER A 672 -5.65 -12.51 12.73
CA SER A 672 -5.43 -11.54 13.82
C SER A 672 -3.99 -11.56 14.37
N SER A 673 -3.05 -12.18 13.62
CA SER A 673 -1.61 -12.20 13.88
C SER A 673 -0.85 -12.08 12.55
N LYS A 674 0.43 -11.70 12.60
CA LYS A 674 1.27 -11.54 11.40
C LYS A 674 1.55 -12.90 10.76
N GLU A 675 1.81 -13.91 11.57
CA GLU A 675 2.18 -15.28 11.21
C GLU A 675 1.04 -15.97 10.45
N LEU A 676 -0.20 -15.83 10.93
CA LEU A 676 -1.38 -16.35 10.24
C LEU A 676 -1.64 -15.58 8.92
N ALA A 677 -1.49 -14.25 8.94
CA ALA A 677 -1.65 -13.45 7.74
C ALA A 677 -0.64 -13.81 6.64
N GLU A 678 0.63 -14.04 7.00
CA GLU A 678 1.68 -14.47 6.07
C GLU A 678 1.42 -15.90 5.53
N LYS A 679 0.93 -16.83 6.36
CA LYS A 679 0.51 -18.18 5.93
C LYS A 679 -0.68 -18.17 4.96
N LEU A 680 -1.57 -17.18 5.07
CA LEU A 680 -2.74 -17.00 4.21
C LEU A 680 -2.41 -16.30 2.89
N ARG A 681 -1.22 -15.71 2.73
CA ARG A 681 -0.80 -15.02 1.50
C ARG A 681 -0.15 -15.98 0.51
N ASP A 682 -0.37 -15.72 -0.78
CA ASP A 682 0.42 -16.37 -1.82
C ASP A 682 1.82 -15.72 -1.83
N THR A 683 2.85 -16.53 -1.69
CA THR A 683 4.27 -16.11 -1.65
C THR A 683 5.04 -16.54 -2.90
N SER A 684 4.34 -17.02 -3.92
CA SER A 684 4.92 -17.28 -5.24
C SER A 684 5.38 -15.97 -5.91
N ARG A 685 6.27 -16.08 -6.91
CA ARG A 685 6.73 -14.91 -7.67
C ARG A 685 5.60 -14.43 -8.57
N GLU A 686 5.36 -13.11 -8.60
CA GLU A 686 4.27 -12.48 -9.37
C GLU A 686 2.87 -12.85 -8.82
N ASN A 687 2.73 -12.84 -7.48
CA ASN A 687 1.48 -13.16 -6.78
C ASN A 687 0.44 -12.01 -6.76
N HIS A 688 0.80 -10.79 -7.18
CA HIS A 688 -0.07 -9.60 -7.22
C HIS A 688 -0.70 -9.22 -5.86
N GLY A 689 -0.07 -9.59 -4.74
CA GLY A 689 -0.60 -9.37 -3.39
C GLY A 689 -1.76 -10.28 -2.99
N ARG A 690 -2.02 -11.38 -3.71
CA ARG A 690 -3.14 -12.30 -3.47
C ARG A 690 -3.04 -13.11 -2.16
N LEU A 691 -4.19 -13.60 -1.71
CA LEU A 691 -4.31 -14.70 -0.77
C LEU A 691 -4.07 -16.07 -1.45
N ARG A 692 -3.45 -16.98 -0.71
CA ARG A 692 -3.24 -18.38 -1.09
C ARG A 692 -4.57 -19.05 -1.38
N VAL A 693 -4.58 -19.93 -2.38
CA VAL A 693 -5.75 -20.67 -2.84
C VAL A 693 -5.55 -22.18 -2.71
N GLY A 694 -6.66 -22.91 -2.58
CA GLY A 694 -6.67 -24.37 -2.56
C GLY A 694 -6.84 -25.00 -3.94
N ARG A 695 -7.35 -26.23 -3.95
CA ARG A 695 -7.58 -27.00 -5.18
C ARG A 695 -8.58 -26.29 -6.09
N ASP A 696 -8.24 -26.17 -7.38
CA ASP A 696 -9.20 -25.85 -8.45
C ASP A 696 -9.90 -27.15 -8.87
N ASP A 697 -11.24 -27.13 -8.89
CA ASP A 697 -12.08 -28.26 -9.31
C ASP A 697 -12.31 -28.30 -10.83
N GLY A 698 -11.76 -27.33 -11.57
CA GLY A 698 -11.93 -27.16 -13.01
C GLY A 698 -13.18 -26.35 -13.38
N THR A 699 -13.94 -25.84 -12.41
CA THR A 699 -15.14 -24.99 -12.63
C THR A 699 -14.86 -23.48 -12.56
N ARG A 700 -13.58 -23.10 -12.55
CA ARG A 700 -12.98 -21.75 -12.74
C ARG A 700 -12.75 -20.84 -11.53
N ASN A 701 -13.17 -21.20 -10.32
CA ASN A 701 -12.81 -20.41 -9.13
C ASN A 701 -12.33 -21.31 -7.99
N PRO A 702 -11.21 -20.98 -7.33
CA PRO A 702 -10.62 -21.84 -6.31
C PRO A 702 -11.42 -21.86 -5.00
N PHE A 703 -11.15 -22.88 -4.18
CA PHE A 703 -11.50 -22.88 -2.76
C PHE A 703 -10.41 -22.22 -1.92
N LEU A 704 -10.67 -22.06 -0.62
CA LEU A 704 -9.63 -21.77 0.39
C LEU A 704 -8.52 -22.85 0.34
N PRO A 705 -7.29 -22.53 0.76
CA PRO A 705 -6.24 -23.54 0.93
C PRO A 705 -6.67 -24.54 2.01
N PHE A 706 -6.19 -25.78 1.93
CA PHE A 706 -6.34 -26.72 3.04
C PHE A 706 -5.43 -26.31 4.19
N ASN A 707 -5.84 -26.65 5.41
CA ASN A 707 -5.01 -26.44 6.57
C ASN A 707 -3.97 -27.55 6.69
N ASP A 708 -2.77 -27.28 6.19
CA ASP A 708 -1.61 -28.15 6.33
C ASP A 708 -0.99 -28.04 7.76
N ASP A 709 -1.39 -27.03 8.54
CA ASP A 709 -0.92 -26.83 9.91
C ASP A 709 -1.76 -27.62 10.93
N PHE A 710 -1.02 -28.38 11.74
CA PHE A 710 -1.44 -28.93 13.01
C PHE A 710 -2.14 -27.83 13.86
N PRO A 711 -3.41 -27.97 14.32
CA PRO A 711 -4.11 -29.22 14.63
C PRO A 711 -5.48 -29.42 13.92
N ILE A 712 -5.86 -28.63 12.90
CA ILE A 712 -7.27 -28.62 12.43
C ILE A 712 -7.53 -29.58 11.27
N ASP A 713 -7.99 -30.79 11.58
CA ASP A 713 -8.50 -31.75 10.62
C ASP A 713 -10.04 -31.83 10.67
N CYS A 714 -10.66 -32.03 9.50
CA CYS A 714 -12.11 -32.18 9.35
C CYS A 714 -12.50 -33.63 8.99
N ASP A 715 -11.52 -34.54 8.85
CA ASP A 715 -11.81 -35.96 8.73
C ASP A 715 -12.42 -36.49 10.04
N ARG A 716 -13.67 -36.94 9.93
CA ARG A 716 -14.52 -37.44 11.03
C ARG A 716 -14.65 -38.96 11.02
N ASP A 717 -14.45 -39.54 9.84
CA ASP A 717 -14.72 -40.92 9.48
C ASP A 717 -14.04 -41.16 8.13
N GLU A 718 -13.01 -42.01 8.14
CA GLU A 718 -12.21 -42.39 6.97
C GLU A 718 -13.06 -42.95 5.80
N SER A 719 -14.33 -43.31 6.06
CA SER A 719 -15.31 -43.77 5.06
C SER A 719 -16.25 -42.69 4.51
N GLU A 720 -16.31 -41.47 5.09
CA GLU A 720 -17.08 -40.34 4.53
C GLU A 720 -16.31 -39.64 3.40
N SER A 721 -15.19 -38.97 3.69
CA SER A 721 -14.34 -38.32 2.67
C SER A 721 -13.00 -37.82 3.26
N PRO A 722 -11.85 -37.97 2.56
CA PRO A 722 -10.52 -37.57 3.02
C PRO A 722 -10.22 -36.08 2.82
N ILE A 723 -11.23 -35.20 2.82
CA ILE A 723 -11.06 -33.75 2.60
C ILE A 723 -10.83 -33.05 3.95
N PRO A 724 -9.63 -32.49 4.22
CA PRO A 724 -9.33 -31.84 5.49
C PRO A 724 -10.00 -30.46 5.59
N CYS A 725 -9.88 -29.83 6.75
CA CYS A 725 -10.37 -28.48 6.96
C CYS A 725 -9.68 -27.46 6.04
N PHE A 726 -10.40 -26.40 5.68
CA PHE A 726 -9.83 -25.23 5.02
C PHE A 726 -9.13 -24.29 6.01
N LEU A 727 -8.05 -23.65 5.57
CA LEU A 727 -7.36 -22.58 6.30
C LEU A 727 -7.97 -21.21 5.93
N ALA A 728 -8.20 -20.37 6.94
CA ALA A 728 -8.77 -19.02 6.82
C ALA A 728 -8.26 -18.13 7.97
N GLY A 729 -8.62 -16.84 7.95
CA GLY A 729 -8.26 -15.88 9.02
C GLY A 729 -8.86 -16.17 10.39
N ASP A 730 -9.96 -16.92 10.45
CA ASP A 730 -10.54 -17.45 11.69
C ASP A 730 -10.64 -18.99 11.65
N VAL A 731 -10.21 -19.65 12.73
CA VAL A 731 -10.14 -21.11 12.81
C VAL A 731 -11.50 -21.82 12.70
N ARG A 732 -12.60 -21.12 13.00
CA ARG A 732 -13.96 -21.68 12.96
C ARG A 732 -14.56 -21.60 11.56
N ALA A 733 -13.83 -21.22 10.53
CA ALA A 733 -14.32 -21.17 9.14
C ALA A 733 -14.94 -22.49 8.64
N ASN A 734 -14.58 -23.63 9.24
CA ASN A 734 -15.13 -24.96 8.93
C ASN A 734 -16.27 -25.40 9.87
N GLU A 735 -16.70 -24.55 10.82
CA GLU A 735 -17.74 -24.88 11.80
C GLU A 735 -18.99 -25.41 11.10
N GLN A 736 -19.45 -24.76 10.03
CA GLN A 736 -20.44 -25.29 9.10
C GLN A 736 -20.25 -24.77 7.67
N VAL A 737 -20.65 -25.56 6.67
CA VAL A 737 -20.31 -25.32 5.25
C VAL A 737 -20.83 -24.01 4.64
N GLY A 738 -21.88 -23.40 5.19
CA GLY A 738 -22.35 -22.06 4.84
C GLY A 738 -21.40 -20.94 5.27
N LEU A 739 -20.75 -21.10 6.43
CA LEU A 739 -19.68 -20.21 6.88
C LEU A 739 -18.44 -20.39 6.01
N THR A 740 -18.05 -21.63 5.73
CA THR A 740 -16.93 -21.96 4.82
C THR A 740 -17.13 -21.38 3.41
N ALA A 741 -18.37 -21.41 2.90
CA ALA A 741 -18.74 -20.77 1.65
C ALA A 741 -18.56 -19.24 1.69
N MET A 742 -18.84 -18.58 2.82
CA MET A 742 -18.59 -17.14 3.01
C MET A 742 -17.10 -16.81 3.07
N HIS A 743 -16.28 -17.55 3.83
CA HIS A 743 -14.82 -17.32 3.84
C HIS A 743 -14.23 -17.52 2.44
N THR A 744 -14.68 -18.53 1.69
CA THR A 744 -14.28 -18.75 0.30
C THR A 744 -14.69 -17.59 -0.61
N LEU A 745 -15.91 -17.08 -0.48
CA LEU A 745 -16.41 -15.93 -1.25
C LEU A 745 -15.58 -14.66 -1.02
N TRP A 746 -15.18 -14.38 0.22
CA TRP A 746 -14.42 -13.19 0.58
C TRP A 746 -12.92 -13.29 0.28
N MET A 747 -12.33 -14.49 0.33
CA MET A 747 -10.99 -14.74 -0.21
C MET A 747 -10.95 -14.47 -1.73
N ARG A 748 -11.96 -14.93 -2.47
CA ARG A 748 -12.09 -14.64 -3.92
C ARG A 748 -12.21 -13.14 -4.18
N GLU A 749 -13.02 -12.42 -3.39
CA GLU A 749 -13.19 -10.96 -3.55
C GLU A 749 -11.89 -10.19 -3.30
N HIS A 750 -11.07 -10.60 -2.32
CA HIS A 750 -9.74 -10.04 -2.15
C HIS A 750 -8.86 -10.26 -3.39
N ASN A 751 -8.77 -11.49 -3.89
CA ASN A 751 -7.93 -11.80 -5.05
C ASN A 751 -8.39 -11.03 -6.31
N ARG A 752 -9.71 -10.90 -6.51
CA ARG A 752 -10.31 -10.11 -7.57
C ARG A 752 -9.94 -8.63 -7.47
N ILE A 753 -10.04 -8.03 -6.28
CA ILE A 753 -9.66 -6.62 -6.06
C ILE A 753 -8.15 -6.43 -6.23
N ALA A 754 -7.31 -7.36 -5.76
CA ALA A 754 -5.86 -7.29 -5.89
C ALA A 754 -5.42 -7.32 -7.36
N ASP A 755 -6.03 -8.19 -8.18
CA ASP A 755 -5.81 -8.25 -9.63
C ASP A 755 -6.26 -6.97 -10.34
N ASP A 756 -7.48 -6.49 -10.07
CA ASP A 756 -7.98 -5.23 -10.65
C ASP A 756 -7.06 -4.04 -10.29
N LEU A 757 -6.56 -3.99 -9.05
CA LEU A 757 -5.62 -2.95 -8.60
C LEU A 757 -4.24 -3.07 -9.26
N TYR A 758 -3.76 -4.29 -9.56
CA TYR A 758 -2.52 -4.51 -10.30
C TYR A 758 -2.64 -4.01 -11.74
N ASP A 759 -3.74 -4.34 -12.43
CA ASP A 759 -4.00 -3.87 -13.80
C ASP A 759 -4.11 -2.33 -13.87
N ILE A 760 -4.62 -1.69 -12.82
CA ILE A 760 -4.72 -0.23 -12.70
C ILE A 760 -3.38 0.42 -12.31
N ASN A 761 -2.60 -0.21 -11.41
CA ASN A 761 -1.33 0.29 -10.89
C ASN A 761 -0.19 -0.74 -11.04
N PRO A 762 0.33 -1.01 -12.25
CA PRO A 762 1.37 -2.03 -12.47
C PRO A 762 2.72 -1.74 -11.81
N HIS A 763 2.88 -0.56 -11.20
CA HIS A 763 4.06 -0.16 -10.42
C HIS A 763 3.94 -0.49 -8.92
N TRP A 764 2.76 -0.89 -8.44
CA TRP A 764 2.59 -1.33 -7.05
C TRP A 764 3.21 -2.71 -6.83
N ASN A 765 3.83 -2.88 -5.66
CA ASN A 765 4.38 -4.17 -5.23
C ASN A 765 3.32 -5.01 -4.50
N ASP A 766 3.62 -6.29 -4.32
CA ASP A 766 2.74 -7.28 -3.68
C ASP A 766 2.22 -6.81 -2.30
N GLU A 767 3.06 -6.16 -1.47
CA GLU A 767 2.63 -5.59 -0.19
C GLU A 767 1.58 -4.48 -0.33
N THR A 768 1.77 -3.57 -1.31
CA THR A 768 0.84 -2.46 -1.54
C THR A 768 -0.50 -2.97 -2.06
N LEU A 769 -0.46 -3.94 -2.99
CA LEU A 769 -1.65 -4.59 -3.54
C LEU A 769 -2.43 -5.33 -2.45
N TYR A 770 -1.74 -6.17 -1.66
CA TYR A 770 -2.33 -6.88 -0.53
C TYR A 770 -2.99 -5.92 0.46
N HIS A 771 -2.29 -4.87 0.89
CA HIS A 771 -2.80 -3.95 1.90
C HIS A 771 -3.93 -3.04 1.39
N GLU A 772 -3.93 -2.61 0.13
CA GLU A 772 -5.06 -1.87 -0.45
C GLU A 772 -6.28 -2.78 -0.67
N ALA A 773 -6.10 -4.00 -1.19
CA ALA A 773 -7.19 -4.96 -1.33
C ALA A 773 -7.79 -5.34 0.04
N ARG A 774 -6.96 -5.62 1.06
CA ARG A 774 -7.39 -5.83 2.47
C ARG A 774 -8.18 -4.63 3.00
N LYS A 775 -7.71 -3.41 2.73
CA LYS A 775 -8.36 -2.17 3.17
C LYS A 775 -9.72 -1.95 2.51
N ILE A 776 -9.86 -2.25 1.22
CA ILE A 776 -11.15 -2.17 0.49
C ILE A 776 -12.11 -3.25 0.99
N VAL A 777 -11.65 -4.49 1.21
CA VAL A 777 -12.48 -5.59 1.77
C VAL A 777 -12.98 -5.26 3.17
N GLY A 778 -12.12 -4.77 4.06
CA GLY A 778 -12.56 -4.29 5.38
C GLY A 778 -13.59 -3.17 5.28
N ALA A 779 -13.39 -2.20 4.38
CA ALA A 779 -14.36 -1.13 4.13
C ALA A 779 -15.69 -1.64 3.55
N ALA A 780 -15.66 -2.67 2.70
CA ALA A 780 -16.85 -3.34 2.18
C ALA A 780 -17.63 -4.03 3.30
N MET A 781 -16.96 -4.78 4.18
CA MET A 781 -17.59 -5.43 5.33
C MET A 781 -18.17 -4.42 6.33
N GLN A 782 -17.48 -3.30 6.59
CA GLN A 782 -18.01 -2.18 7.35
C GLN A 782 -19.25 -1.56 6.69
N HIS A 783 -19.20 -1.28 5.39
CA HIS A 783 -20.33 -0.69 4.67
C HIS A 783 -21.55 -1.62 4.68
N ILE A 784 -21.38 -2.89 4.28
CA ILE A 784 -22.45 -3.90 4.25
C ILE A 784 -23.10 -4.04 5.64
N THR A 785 -22.28 -4.14 6.68
CA THR A 785 -22.74 -4.29 8.07
C THR A 785 -23.62 -3.12 8.51
N TYR A 786 -23.13 -1.88 8.43
CA TYR A 786 -23.87 -0.73 8.99
C TYR A 786 -24.98 -0.22 8.08
N LYS A 787 -24.88 -0.42 6.76
CA LYS A 787 -25.87 0.08 5.80
C LYS A 787 -27.03 -0.89 5.58
N PHE A 788 -26.76 -2.20 5.52
CA PHE A 788 -27.74 -3.20 5.09
C PHE A 788 -28.12 -4.20 6.18
N TRP A 789 -27.15 -4.71 6.96
CA TRP A 789 -27.41 -5.74 7.97
C TRP A 789 -27.96 -5.17 9.28
N LEU A 790 -27.19 -4.31 9.94
CA LEU A 790 -27.46 -3.80 11.29
C LEU A 790 -28.85 -3.15 11.44
N PRO A 791 -29.37 -2.35 10.49
CA PRO A 791 -30.70 -1.75 10.61
C PRO A 791 -31.84 -2.77 10.72
N LYS A 792 -31.68 -3.98 10.14
CA LYS A 792 -32.67 -5.07 10.25
C LYS A 792 -32.58 -5.82 11.58
N VAL A 793 -31.40 -5.80 12.20
CA VAL A 793 -31.13 -6.50 13.46
C VAL A 793 -31.63 -5.67 14.64
N ILE A 794 -31.23 -4.40 14.75
CA ILE A 794 -31.52 -3.55 15.92
C ILE A 794 -32.73 -2.63 15.74
N GLY A 795 -33.29 -2.56 14.52
CA GLY A 795 -34.43 -1.74 14.16
C GLY A 795 -34.18 -0.22 14.27
N PRO A 796 -35.20 0.61 13.99
CA PRO A 796 -35.07 2.08 14.02
C PRO A 796 -34.64 2.62 15.39
N THR A 797 -35.15 2.03 16.49
CA THR A 797 -34.83 2.43 17.86
C THR A 797 -33.37 2.17 18.21
N GLY A 798 -32.82 1.00 17.87
CA GLY A 798 -31.40 0.72 18.01
C GLY A 798 -30.54 1.62 17.11
N MET A 799 -30.97 1.85 15.87
CA MET A 799 -30.25 2.76 14.95
C MET A 799 -30.17 4.20 15.48
N ALA A 800 -31.11 4.66 16.29
CA ALA A 800 -31.03 5.96 16.96
C ALA A 800 -29.89 6.03 18.02
N ILE A 801 -29.62 4.92 18.73
CA ILE A 801 -28.55 4.81 19.75
C ILE A 801 -27.14 4.81 19.12
N LEU A 802 -27.01 4.57 17.81
CA LEU A 802 -25.74 4.81 17.10
C LEU A 802 -25.31 6.30 17.14
N GLY A 803 -26.16 7.21 17.63
CA GLY A 803 -25.77 8.48 18.25
C GLY A 803 -25.57 8.37 19.78
N ASN A 804 -24.36 8.68 20.25
CA ASN A 804 -23.86 8.69 21.65
C ASN A 804 -24.05 7.43 22.56
N MET A 805 -22.92 6.75 22.87
CA MET A 805 -22.65 5.69 23.90
C MET A 805 -22.76 4.17 23.53
N LYS A 806 -22.26 3.26 24.42
CA LYS A 806 -21.25 2.20 24.07
C LYS A 806 -21.29 0.84 24.89
N ILE A 807 -21.23 -0.42 24.31
CA ILE A 807 -21.22 -1.84 24.93
C ILE A 807 -21.03 -2.99 23.86
N THR A 808 -20.52 -4.23 24.04
CA THR A 808 -20.35 -5.38 23.05
C THR A 808 -21.53 -6.37 22.83
N THR A 809 -21.41 -7.34 21.88
CA THR A 809 -22.49 -8.25 21.39
C THR A 809 -22.10 -9.72 21.18
N ARG A 810 -22.93 -10.70 21.62
CA ARG A 810 -22.80 -12.11 21.13
C ARG A 810 -24.02 -13.06 21.24
N LEU A 811 -25.23 -12.55 21.43
CA LEU A 811 -26.28 -13.32 22.15
C LEU A 811 -27.54 -13.74 21.36
N PHE A 812 -27.75 -13.36 20.09
CA PHE A 812 -29.07 -13.57 19.43
C PHE A 812 -29.07 -14.45 18.17
N GLY A 813 -27.95 -14.54 17.45
CA GLY A 813 -27.90 -15.16 16.11
C GLY A 813 -28.38 -16.62 16.07
N HIS A 814 -28.17 -17.37 17.15
CA HIS A 814 -28.58 -18.77 17.27
C HIS A 814 -30.10 -18.98 17.16
N GLY A 815 -30.91 -17.97 17.49
CA GLY A 815 -32.37 -18.00 17.32
C GLY A 815 -32.84 -17.94 15.87
N LEU A 816 -31.96 -17.53 14.95
CA LEU A 816 -32.26 -17.23 13.54
C LEU A 816 -31.89 -18.38 12.58
N ILE A 817 -31.19 -19.40 13.10
CA ILE A 817 -30.68 -20.54 12.35
C ILE A 817 -31.83 -21.49 11.98
N GLN A 818 -31.90 -21.87 10.70
CA GLN A 818 -32.77 -22.92 10.21
C GLN A 818 -32.21 -24.33 10.53
N PRO A 819 -33.06 -25.33 10.85
CA PRO A 819 -32.62 -26.72 11.07
C PRO A 819 -32.14 -27.43 9.78
N ILE A 820 -32.36 -26.81 8.62
CA ILE A 820 -31.97 -27.35 7.31
C ILE A 820 -31.29 -26.24 6.52
N LEU A 821 -30.02 -26.46 6.16
CA LEU A 821 -29.30 -25.64 5.19
C LEU A 821 -29.80 -26.01 3.78
N ARG A 822 -30.50 -25.07 3.15
CA ARG A 822 -31.05 -25.26 1.81
C ARG A 822 -29.94 -25.24 0.76
N ARG A 823 -30.08 -26.04 -0.29
CA ARG A 823 -29.14 -26.07 -1.44
C ARG A 823 -29.93 -25.92 -2.73
N LEU A 824 -29.67 -24.85 -3.48
CA LEU A 824 -30.43 -24.52 -4.68
C LEU A 824 -29.55 -24.49 -5.93
N ASN A 825 -30.00 -25.11 -7.02
CA ASN A 825 -29.31 -25.02 -8.31
C ASN A 825 -29.57 -23.66 -9.01
N GLU A 826 -29.03 -23.48 -10.22
CA GLU A 826 -29.20 -22.27 -11.05
C GLU A 826 -30.67 -21.87 -11.32
N SER A 827 -31.59 -22.85 -11.30
CA SER A 827 -33.03 -22.64 -11.46
C SER A 827 -33.76 -22.36 -10.15
N PHE A 828 -33.04 -22.15 -9.04
CA PHE A 828 -33.57 -21.90 -7.70
C PHE A 828 -34.47 -23.02 -7.15
N VAL A 829 -34.32 -24.25 -7.67
CA VAL A 829 -34.93 -25.46 -7.09
C VAL A 829 -33.87 -26.25 -6.33
N THR A 830 -34.29 -27.18 -5.46
CA THR A 830 -33.36 -28.01 -4.67
C THR A 830 -32.33 -28.70 -5.59
N SER A 831 -31.04 -28.66 -5.21
CA SER A 831 -29.96 -29.30 -5.98
C SER A 831 -30.09 -30.82 -5.99
N GLU A 832 -29.36 -31.48 -6.90
CA GLU A 832 -29.39 -32.95 -7.03
C GLU A 832 -28.94 -33.69 -5.77
N HIS A 833 -28.06 -33.08 -4.97
CA HIS A 833 -27.62 -33.58 -3.67
C HIS A 833 -28.64 -33.35 -2.53
N GLY A 834 -29.80 -32.74 -2.80
CA GLY A 834 -30.83 -32.47 -1.79
C GLY A 834 -30.48 -31.34 -0.81
N ASN A 835 -31.36 -31.08 0.17
CA ASN A 835 -31.08 -30.13 1.26
C ASN A 835 -30.36 -30.83 2.43
N LEU A 836 -29.54 -30.09 3.20
CA LEU A 836 -28.66 -30.63 4.22
C LEU A 836 -29.20 -30.34 5.63
N PRO A 837 -29.54 -31.35 6.47
CA PRO A 837 -29.82 -31.14 7.88
C PRO A 837 -28.61 -30.52 8.59
N LEU A 838 -28.82 -29.59 9.52
CA LEU A 838 -27.74 -28.79 10.09
C LEU A 838 -26.69 -29.65 10.82
N HIS A 839 -27.07 -30.72 11.52
CA HIS A 839 -26.12 -31.64 12.15
C HIS A 839 -25.14 -32.33 11.17
N LYS A 840 -25.46 -32.35 9.86
CA LYS A 840 -24.61 -32.86 8.76
C LYS A 840 -23.85 -31.77 8.00
N ALA A 841 -24.08 -30.50 8.34
CA ALA A 841 -23.38 -29.35 7.79
C ALA A 841 -22.12 -28.99 8.59
N PHE A 842 -22.05 -29.39 9.87
CA PHE A 842 -20.92 -29.06 10.73
C PHE A 842 -19.66 -29.84 10.36
N PHE A 843 -18.49 -29.20 10.25
CA PHE A 843 -17.19 -29.84 9.95
C PHE A 843 -17.25 -30.82 8.77
N SER A 844 -17.76 -30.37 7.61
CA SER A 844 -17.96 -31.24 6.44
C SER A 844 -17.55 -30.57 5.12
N PRO A 845 -16.28 -30.11 4.99
CA PRO A 845 -15.80 -29.38 3.82
C PRO A 845 -15.92 -30.16 2.51
N PHE A 846 -15.92 -31.50 2.56
CA PHE A 846 -16.19 -32.36 1.40
C PHE A 846 -17.53 -32.05 0.72
N ARG A 847 -18.57 -31.61 1.46
CA ARG A 847 -19.86 -31.20 0.89
C ARG A 847 -19.75 -29.98 -0.03
N LEU A 848 -18.66 -29.20 0.05
CA LEU A 848 -18.36 -28.14 -0.91
C LEU A 848 -17.55 -28.66 -2.09
N VAL A 849 -16.51 -29.47 -1.82
CA VAL A 849 -15.58 -29.97 -2.85
C VAL A 849 -16.23 -31.01 -3.78
N GLU A 850 -17.14 -31.84 -3.25
CA GLU A 850 -17.70 -33.00 -3.95
C GLU A 850 -19.18 -32.85 -4.32
N GLU A 851 -19.94 -31.95 -3.67
CA GLU A 851 -21.40 -31.80 -3.85
C GLU A 851 -21.83 -30.45 -4.45
N GLY A 852 -21.03 -29.93 -5.40
CA GLY A 852 -21.42 -28.82 -6.30
C GLY A 852 -20.94 -27.42 -5.91
N GLY A 853 -19.90 -27.31 -5.08
CA GLY A 853 -19.26 -26.02 -4.75
C GLY A 853 -20.01 -25.15 -3.75
N ILE A 854 -19.58 -23.89 -3.64
CA ILE A 854 -20.18 -22.91 -2.72
C ILE A 854 -21.52 -22.36 -3.23
N ASP A 855 -21.72 -22.34 -4.55
CA ASP A 855 -22.87 -21.70 -5.19
C ASP A 855 -24.24 -22.23 -4.72
N PRO A 856 -24.48 -23.55 -4.63
CA PRO A 856 -25.78 -24.06 -4.17
C PRO A 856 -26.11 -23.67 -2.73
N ILE A 857 -25.09 -23.59 -1.88
CA ILE A 857 -25.18 -23.14 -0.49
C ILE A 857 -25.48 -21.64 -0.44
N LEU A 858 -24.72 -20.82 -1.18
CA LEU A 858 -24.93 -19.38 -1.25
C LEU A 858 -26.33 -19.01 -1.77
N ARG A 859 -26.81 -19.67 -2.83
CA ARG A 859 -28.21 -19.51 -3.29
C ARG A 859 -29.22 -19.89 -2.21
N GLY A 860 -28.99 -21.00 -1.51
CA GLY A 860 -29.81 -21.40 -0.37
C GLY A 860 -29.87 -20.32 0.71
N LEU A 861 -28.74 -19.70 1.01
CA LEU A 861 -28.64 -18.62 1.99
C LEU A 861 -29.41 -17.35 1.56
N TYR A 862 -29.17 -16.81 0.36
CA TYR A 862 -29.79 -15.53 -0.02
C TYR A 862 -31.22 -15.66 -0.57
N ALA A 863 -31.65 -16.85 -1.02
CA ALA A 863 -32.95 -17.06 -1.66
C ALA A 863 -33.92 -17.96 -0.87
N THR A 864 -33.63 -18.28 0.39
CA THR A 864 -34.58 -18.93 1.31
C THR A 864 -34.68 -18.15 2.64
N PRO A 865 -35.81 -18.19 3.35
CA PRO A 865 -36.02 -17.38 4.55
C PRO A 865 -35.18 -17.88 5.74
N LEU A 866 -34.78 -16.97 6.64
CA LEU A 866 -34.25 -17.37 7.95
C LEU A 866 -35.38 -17.88 8.87
N LYS A 867 -35.02 -18.52 9.99
CA LYS A 867 -36.00 -18.83 11.04
C LYS A 867 -36.48 -17.53 11.70
N GLN A 868 -37.80 -17.38 11.88
CA GLN A 868 -38.38 -16.27 12.61
C GLN A 868 -37.95 -16.29 14.10
N PRO A 869 -37.48 -15.16 14.66
CA PRO A 869 -37.34 -15.01 16.11
C PRO A 869 -38.73 -14.95 16.77
N SER A 870 -38.91 -15.69 17.85
CA SER A 870 -40.16 -15.73 18.62
C SER A 870 -39.87 -16.23 20.05
N PRO A 871 -40.39 -15.57 21.10
CA PRO A 871 -40.27 -16.02 22.49
C PRO A 871 -40.77 -17.44 22.74
N ASP A 872 -41.86 -17.87 22.07
CA ASP A 872 -42.41 -19.22 22.26
C ASP A 872 -41.59 -20.30 21.52
N HIS A 873 -40.71 -19.89 20.59
CA HIS A 873 -39.99 -20.75 19.65
C HIS A 873 -38.52 -20.33 19.49
N MET A 874 -37.77 -20.21 20.60
CA MET A 874 -36.45 -19.57 20.61
C MET A 874 -35.39 -20.31 19.76
N MET A 875 -35.05 -21.56 20.10
CA MET A 875 -33.97 -22.34 19.47
C MET A 875 -34.44 -23.69 18.93
N ASN A 876 -34.06 -24.02 17.69
CA ASN A 876 -34.48 -25.28 17.06
C ASN A 876 -33.68 -26.49 17.60
N SER A 877 -34.27 -27.69 17.54
CA SER A 877 -33.68 -28.91 18.09
C SER A 877 -32.40 -29.42 17.44
N GLU A 878 -32.00 -28.93 16.25
CA GLU A 878 -30.67 -29.23 15.70
C GLU A 878 -29.55 -28.56 16.51
N LEU A 879 -29.85 -27.49 17.25
CA LEU A 879 -28.92 -26.77 18.11
C LEU A 879 -28.98 -27.20 19.58
N THR A 880 -30.15 -27.59 20.11
CA THR A 880 -30.28 -28.00 21.53
C THR A 880 -30.12 -29.51 21.74
N GLU A 881 -30.45 -30.33 20.73
CA GLU A 881 -30.44 -31.80 20.85
C GLU A 881 -29.42 -32.51 19.97
N ARG A 882 -28.88 -31.83 18.94
CA ARG A 882 -28.03 -32.44 17.90
C ARG A 882 -26.78 -31.62 17.55
N LEU A 883 -26.42 -30.61 18.35
CA LEU A 883 -25.23 -29.80 18.08
C LEU A 883 -24.02 -30.73 18.03
N PHE A 884 -23.30 -30.66 16.91
CA PHE A 884 -22.15 -31.52 16.64
C PHE A 884 -22.41 -33.02 16.89
N HIS A 885 -23.62 -33.55 16.66
CA HIS A 885 -23.89 -35.00 16.85
C HIS A 885 -22.93 -35.90 16.05
N MET A 886 -22.46 -35.44 14.89
CA MET A 886 -21.47 -36.12 14.05
C MET A 886 -20.00 -35.76 14.42
N ALA A 887 -19.80 -34.89 15.42
CA ALA A 887 -18.51 -34.38 15.94
C ALA A 887 -18.52 -34.24 17.48
N HIS A 888 -19.27 -35.09 18.20
CA HIS A 888 -19.13 -35.31 19.64
C HIS A 888 -19.77 -36.65 20.03
N ALA A 889 -19.25 -37.33 21.06
CA ALA A 889 -19.76 -38.64 21.50
C ALA A 889 -21.17 -38.55 22.13
N ILE A 890 -21.51 -37.37 22.66
CA ILE A 890 -22.84 -36.99 23.14
C ILE A 890 -23.21 -35.71 22.40
N ALA A 891 -24.31 -35.67 21.65
CA ALA A 891 -24.71 -34.42 21.00
C ALA A 891 -24.83 -33.28 22.04
N LEU A 892 -24.20 -32.14 21.75
CA LEU A 892 -24.16 -31.00 22.64
C LEU A 892 -25.47 -30.19 22.56
N ASP A 893 -25.60 -29.21 23.45
CA ASP A 893 -26.73 -28.29 23.53
C ASP A 893 -26.21 -26.85 23.51
N LEU A 894 -26.37 -26.15 22.38
CA LEU A 894 -25.89 -24.78 22.21
C LEU A 894 -26.58 -23.80 23.16
N GLY A 895 -27.85 -24.02 23.49
CA GLY A 895 -28.59 -23.19 24.43
C GLY A 895 -27.99 -23.29 25.84
N ALA A 896 -27.76 -24.54 26.28
CA ALA A 896 -27.12 -24.81 27.56
C ALA A 896 -25.68 -24.28 27.62
N LEU A 897 -24.89 -24.48 26.55
CA LEU A 897 -23.52 -23.97 26.44
C LEU A 897 -23.44 -22.44 26.52
N ASN A 898 -24.36 -21.71 25.87
CA ASN A 898 -24.40 -20.24 25.94
C ASN A 898 -24.71 -19.75 27.37
N ILE A 899 -25.65 -20.39 28.06
CA ILE A 899 -25.96 -20.09 29.47
C ILE A 899 -24.74 -20.35 30.34
N HIS A 900 -24.10 -21.51 30.17
CA HIS A 900 -22.97 -21.93 31.00
C HIS A 900 -21.72 -21.07 30.77
N ARG A 901 -21.42 -20.72 29.51
CA ARG A 901 -20.36 -19.77 29.14
C ARG A 901 -20.63 -18.37 29.68
N GLY A 902 -21.88 -17.91 29.70
CA GLY A 902 -22.26 -16.65 30.35
C GLY A 902 -21.95 -16.64 31.85
N ARG A 903 -22.14 -17.77 32.55
CA ARG A 903 -21.80 -17.93 33.98
C ARG A 903 -20.28 -18.01 34.21
N ASP A 904 -19.55 -18.74 33.36
CA ASP A 904 -18.07 -18.80 33.36
C ASP A 904 -17.43 -17.41 33.16
N HIS A 905 -17.98 -16.63 32.23
CA HIS A 905 -17.57 -15.26 31.94
C HIS A 905 -18.14 -14.22 32.92
N ALA A 906 -18.79 -14.66 34.01
CA ALA A 906 -19.39 -13.78 35.03
C ALA A 906 -20.30 -12.68 34.48
N LEU A 907 -21.07 -12.98 33.42
CA LEU A 907 -22.09 -12.07 32.92
C LEU A 907 -23.14 -11.84 34.02
N PRO A 908 -23.44 -10.57 34.37
CA PRO A 908 -24.47 -10.27 35.36
C PRO A 908 -25.85 -10.78 34.93
N PRO A 909 -26.77 -11.03 35.88
CA PRO A 909 -28.15 -11.40 35.55
C PRO A 909 -28.84 -10.37 34.65
N TYR A 910 -29.83 -10.85 33.89
CA TYR A 910 -30.59 -10.08 32.91
C TYR A 910 -31.08 -8.70 33.43
N ASN A 911 -31.52 -8.64 34.70
CA ASN A 911 -31.96 -7.39 35.35
C ASN A 911 -30.88 -6.28 35.40
N GLU A 912 -29.59 -6.60 35.56
CA GLU A 912 -28.53 -5.59 35.56
C GLU A 912 -28.28 -5.04 34.14
N TRP A 913 -28.54 -5.85 33.11
CA TRP A 913 -28.46 -5.41 31.71
C TRP A 913 -29.67 -4.57 31.28
N ARG A 914 -30.88 -4.94 31.73
CA ARG A 914 -32.07 -4.08 31.62
C ARG A 914 -31.82 -2.70 32.22
N LYS A 915 -31.34 -2.66 33.47
CA LYS A 915 -30.94 -1.44 34.18
C LYS A 915 -29.88 -0.63 33.44
N PHE A 916 -28.84 -1.27 32.91
CA PHE A 916 -27.84 -0.62 32.08
C PHE A 916 -28.44 0.00 30.80
N CYS A 917 -29.51 -0.60 30.27
CA CYS A 917 -30.26 -0.09 29.13
C CYS A 917 -31.37 0.92 29.50
N GLY A 918 -31.53 1.26 30.78
CA GLY A 918 -32.57 2.19 31.25
C GLY A 918 -33.97 1.57 31.34
N LEU A 919 -34.08 0.24 31.20
CA LEU A 919 -35.33 -0.50 31.37
C LEU A 919 -35.61 -0.78 32.87
N PRO A 920 -36.88 -0.97 33.26
CA PRO A 920 -37.24 -1.30 34.64
C PRO A 920 -36.60 -2.59 35.15
N VAL A 921 -36.17 -2.58 36.42
CA VAL A 921 -35.68 -3.79 37.11
C VAL A 921 -36.87 -4.58 37.64
N ALA A 922 -37.06 -5.80 37.15
CA ALA A 922 -38.15 -6.67 37.54
C ALA A 922 -37.96 -7.28 38.94
N ARG A 923 -39.04 -7.36 39.71
CA ARG A 923 -39.15 -8.00 41.02
C ARG A 923 -40.01 -9.25 40.98
N THR A 924 -41.06 -9.25 40.15
CA THR A 924 -41.85 -10.45 39.77
C THR A 924 -41.66 -10.72 38.27
N PHE A 925 -42.07 -11.90 37.79
CA PHE A 925 -42.01 -12.18 36.35
C PHE A 925 -43.02 -11.33 35.56
N ASP A 926 -44.14 -10.93 36.15
CA ASP A 926 -45.08 -9.98 35.54
C ASP A 926 -44.48 -8.59 35.26
N ASP A 927 -43.44 -8.17 35.98
CA ASP A 927 -42.71 -6.92 35.67
C ASP A 927 -41.97 -6.99 34.31
N PHE A 928 -41.91 -8.16 33.65
CA PHE A 928 -41.42 -8.32 32.28
C PHE A 928 -42.52 -8.22 31.21
N ALA A 929 -43.80 -8.01 31.55
CA ALA A 929 -44.91 -8.11 30.58
C ALA A 929 -44.84 -7.13 29.38
N ASP A 930 -44.13 -6.00 29.53
CA ASP A 930 -43.91 -5.04 28.44
C ASP A 930 -42.91 -5.56 27.39
N GLU A 931 -41.88 -6.31 27.81
CA GLU A 931 -40.84 -6.85 26.91
C GLU A 931 -41.01 -8.34 26.58
N ILE A 932 -41.71 -9.12 27.40
CA ILE A 932 -42.01 -10.55 27.23
C ILE A 932 -43.53 -10.74 27.34
N LYS A 933 -44.25 -10.62 26.23
CA LYS A 933 -45.72 -10.54 26.24
C LYS A 933 -46.39 -11.90 26.49
N SER A 934 -45.72 -13.00 26.15
CA SER A 934 -46.26 -14.36 26.34
C SER A 934 -46.26 -14.73 27.82
N ASP A 935 -47.43 -14.72 28.46
CA ASP A 935 -47.64 -15.18 29.85
C ASP A 935 -47.04 -16.58 30.04
N THR A 936 -47.23 -17.48 29.06
CA THR A 936 -46.68 -18.85 29.09
C THR A 936 -45.15 -18.90 29.10
N VAL A 937 -44.46 -17.94 28.48
CA VAL A 937 -42.99 -17.84 28.59
C VAL A 937 -42.60 -17.33 29.96
N ARG A 938 -43.31 -16.33 30.52
CA ARG A 938 -43.05 -15.80 31.85
C ARG A 938 -43.28 -16.85 32.94
N ASP A 939 -44.38 -17.61 32.88
CA ASP A 939 -44.69 -18.74 33.78
C ASP A 939 -43.58 -19.80 33.77
N LYS A 940 -43.09 -20.19 32.58
CA LYS A 940 -41.97 -21.14 32.46
C LYS A 940 -40.66 -20.59 33.03
N MET A 941 -40.40 -19.30 32.85
CA MET A 941 -39.24 -18.66 33.44
C MET A 941 -39.35 -18.60 34.97
N GLU A 942 -40.55 -18.39 35.52
CA GLU A 942 -40.80 -18.44 36.96
C GLU A 942 -40.60 -19.84 37.55
N ASP A 943 -41.17 -20.87 36.94
CA ASP A 943 -41.02 -22.29 37.35
C ASP A 943 -39.54 -22.72 37.43
N VAL A 944 -38.72 -22.29 36.46
CA VAL A 944 -37.31 -22.72 36.35
C VAL A 944 -36.34 -21.81 37.12
N TYR A 945 -36.51 -20.48 37.11
CA TYR A 945 -35.57 -19.55 37.75
C TYR A 945 -35.97 -19.11 39.18
N GLY A 946 -37.25 -19.23 39.54
CA GLY A 946 -37.83 -18.85 40.83
C GLY A 946 -37.89 -17.34 41.11
N HIS A 947 -36.96 -16.55 40.59
CA HIS A 947 -36.91 -15.09 40.77
C HIS A 947 -36.30 -14.39 39.54
N PRO A 948 -36.82 -13.22 39.09
CA PRO A 948 -36.29 -12.50 37.92
C PRO A 948 -34.80 -12.16 37.99
N GLY A 949 -34.28 -11.92 39.20
CA GLY A 949 -32.86 -11.68 39.46
C GLY A 949 -31.93 -12.88 39.18
N ASN A 950 -32.48 -14.08 38.94
CA ASN A 950 -31.69 -15.27 38.57
C ASN A 950 -31.56 -15.48 37.06
N VAL A 951 -32.36 -14.79 36.23
CA VAL A 951 -32.41 -15.01 34.78
C VAL A 951 -31.05 -14.70 34.15
N ASP A 952 -30.50 -15.64 33.38
CA ASP A 952 -29.26 -15.46 32.63
C ASP A 952 -29.51 -14.54 31.41
N LEU A 953 -28.58 -13.63 31.10
CA LEU A 953 -28.76 -12.63 30.03
C LEU A 953 -29.19 -13.22 28.68
N PHE A 954 -28.59 -14.35 28.28
CA PHE A 954 -28.93 -15.03 27.03
C PHE A 954 -30.41 -15.42 26.98
N VAL A 955 -30.95 -15.96 28.07
CA VAL A 955 -32.34 -16.44 28.13
C VAL A 955 -33.30 -15.27 28.20
N GLY A 956 -33.02 -14.27 29.05
CA GLY A 956 -33.83 -13.06 29.13
C GLY A 956 -33.92 -12.33 27.79
N GLY A 957 -32.79 -12.13 27.11
CA GLY A 957 -32.75 -11.45 25.81
C GLY A 957 -33.33 -12.27 24.64
N MET A 958 -33.31 -13.60 24.72
CA MET A 958 -33.98 -14.49 23.75
C MET A 958 -35.49 -14.59 23.97
N ALA A 959 -35.96 -14.33 25.20
CA ALA A 959 -37.37 -14.31 25.57
C ALA A 959 -38.07 -12.98 25.29
N GLU A 960 -37.33 -11.88 25.07
CA GLU A 960 -37.93 -10.60 24.67
C GLU A 960 -38.59 -10.68 23.29
N ASP A 961 -39.81 -10.12 23.18
CA ASP A 961 -40.45 -9.83 21.90
C ASP A 961 -39.57 -8.87 21.06
N PRO A 962 -39.32 -9.16 19.77
CA PRO A 962 -38.60 -8.24 18.89
C PRO A 962 -39.25 -6.85 18.83
N VAL A 963 -38.43 -5.80 18.91
CA VAL A 963 -38.93 -4.42 18.73
C VAL A 963 -39.29 -4.17 17.26
N ASP A 964 -40.21 -3.22 17.00
CA ASP A 964 -40.72 -2.97 15.64
C ASP A 964 -39.58 -2.72 14.62
N GLY A 965 -39.53 -3.56 13.59
CA GLY A 965 -38.51 -3.50 12.53
C GLY A 965 -37.12 -4.05 12.90
N ALA A 966 -36.99 -4.70 14.06
CA ALA A 966 -35.79 -5.41 14.51
C ALA A 966 -36.00 -6.94 14.47
N LEU A 967 -34.95 -7.69 14.85
CA LEU A 967 -34.99 -9.14 15.05
C LEU A 967 -34.81 -9.56 16.52
N ILE A 968 -34.67 -8.58 17.42
CA ILE A 968 -34.34 -8.77 18.85
C ILE A 968 -35.10 -7.78 19.72
N GLY A 969 -35.24 -8.12 21.00
CA GLY A 969 -35.88 -7.27 21.99
C GLY A 969 -35.09 -6.03 22.42
N PRO A 970 -35.67 -5.19 23.28
CA PRO A 970 -35.12 -3.89 23.64
C PRO A 970 -33.79 -3.97 24.41
N THR A 971 -33.59 -4.95 25.30
CA THR A 971 -32.32 -5.11 26.03
C THR A 971 -31.20 -5.48 25.07
N LEU A 972 -31.40 -6.49 24.23
CA LEU A 972 -30.38 -6.87 23.24
C LEU A 972 -30.16 -5.77 22.21
N SER A 973 -31.21 -5.11 21.70
CA SER A 973 -31.09 -3.98 20.77
C SER A 973 -30.25 -2.83 21.33
N CYS A 974 -30.49 -2.45 22.60
CA CYS A 974 -29.67 -1.47 23.31
C CYS A 974 -28.20 -1.90 23.42
N ILE A 975 -27.94 -3.16 23.81
CA ILE A 975 -26.60 -3.74 23.90
C ILE A 975 -25.90 -3.67 22.52
N LEU A 976 -26.55 -4.15 21.45
CA LEU A 976 -25.93 -4.19 20.13
C LEU A 976 -25.70 -2.80 19.52
N ALA A 977 -26.69 -1.90 19.61
CA ALA A 977 -26.56 -0.56 19.08
C ALA A 977 -25.35 0.16 19.69
N LYS A 978 -25.17 -0.01 21.00
CA LYS A 978 -24.03 0.50 21.74
C LYS A 978 -22.70 -0.17 21.27
N GLN A 979 -22.66 -1.37 20.70
CA GLN A 979 -21.38 -1.98 20.24
C GLN A 979 -20.94 -1.45 18.92
N PHE A 980 -21.84 -1.52 17.96
CA PHE A 980 -21.56 -1.02 16.64
C PHE A 980 -21.24 0.48 16.73
N LYS A 981 -21.73 1.20 17.75
CA LYS A 981 -21.18 2.52 18.08
C LYS A 981 -19.73 2.51 18.61
N ARG A 982 -19.34 1.64 19.55
CA ARG A 982 -17.91 1.49 19.98
C ARG A 982 -17.01 1.19 18.79
N LEU A 983 -17.38 0.20 17.98
CA LEU A 983 -16.58 -0.30 16.87
C LEU A 983 -16.43 0.72 15.75
N ARG A 984 -17.47 1.51 15.47
CA ARG A 984 -17.40 2.60 14.50
C ARG A 984 -16.58 3.78 15.02
N ASP A 985 -16.95 4.31 16.19
CA ASP A 985 -16.42 5.59 16.68
C ASP A 985 -15.03 5.46 17.32
N GLY A 986 -14.65 4.24 17.73
CA GLY A 986 -13.33 3.93 18.29
C GLY A 986 -12.31 3.47 17.24
N ASP A 987 -12.71 3.31 15.98
CA ASP A 987 -11.86 2.85 14.88
C ASP A 987 -11.33 4.04 14.08
N ARG A 988 -10.04 4.32 14.20
CA ARG A 988 -9.36 5.37 13.42
C ARG A 988 -9.47 5.11 11.91
N PHE A 989 -9.55 3.84 11.51
CA PHE A 989 -9.63 3.40 10.12
C PHE A 989 -11.06 3.10 9.66
N TRP A 990 -12.09 3.56 10.39
CA TRP A 990 -13.48 3.51 9.91
C TRP A 990 -13.58 4.12 8.52
N TYR A 991 -14.23 3.44 7.57
CA TYR A 991 -14.13 3.76 6.15
C TYR A 991 -14.62 5.17 5.76
N GLU A 992 -15.47 5.81 6.58
CA GLU A 992 -15.92 7.20 6.34
C GLU A 992 -15.05 8.26 7.04
N ASN A 993 -14.04 7.88 7.83
CA ASN A 993 -13.14 8.83 8.48
C ASN A 993 -12.29 9.58 7.45
N MET A 994 -12.11 10.88 7.69
CA MET A 994 -11.33 11.75 6.81
C MET A 994 -9.88 11.24 6.67
N GLY A 995 -9.45 11.01 5.44
CA GLY A 995 -8.09 10.57 5.12
C GLY A 995 -7.90 9.04 5.09
N VAL A 996 -8.91 8.24 5.44
CA VAL A 996 -8.86 6.77 5.22
C VAL A 996 -9.01 6.46 3.72
N PHE A 997 -9.99 7.09 3.07
CA PHE A 997 -10.20 7.08 1.63
C PHE A 997 -10.43 8.50 1.09
N SER A 998 -10.14 8.71 -0.20
CA SER A 998 -10.50 9.95 -0.89
C SER A 998 -12.03 10.09 -1.06
N PRO A 999 -12.58 11.29 -1.27
CA PRO A 999 -14.02 11.46 -1.53
C PRO A 999 -14.52 10.67 -2.75
N GLY A 1000 -13.68 10.49 -3.77
CA GLY A 1000 -13.98 9.65 -4.94
C GLY A 1000 -14.04 8.17 -4.57
N GLN A 1001 -13.00 7.66 -3.92
CA GLN A 1001 -12.94 6.28 -3.40
C GLN A 1001 -14.11 5.95 -2.47
N LEU A 1002 -14.45 6.86 -1.55
CA LEU A 1002 -15.58 6.69 -0.63
C LEU A 1002 -16.94 6.64 -1.36
N THR A 1003 -17.09 7.37 -2.45
CA THR A 1003 -18.29 7.30 -3.31
C THR A 1003 -18.41 5.95 -4.01
N GLN A 1004 -17.28 5.30 -4.32
CA GLN A 1004 -17.23 3.97 -4.92
C GLN A 1004 -17.48 2.86 -3.88
N ILE A 1005 -16.88 2.95 -2.68
CA ILE A 1005 -17.13 2.00 -1.57
C ILE A 1005 -18.63 1.97 -1.18
N LYS A 1006 -19.30 3.12 -1.19
CA LYS A 1006 -20.74 3.24 -0.86
C LYS A 1006 -21.68 2.65 -1.90
N GLN A 1007 -21.17 2.06 -2.97
CA GLN A 1007 -21.94 1.28 -3.96
C GLN A 1007 -21.79 -0.24 -3.74
N ILE A 1008 -20.84 -0.69 -2.92
CA ILE A 1008 -20.63 -2.12 -2.66
C ILE A 1008 -21.86 -2.69 -1.92
N SER A 1009 -22.31 -3.87 -2.35
CA SER A 1009 -23.31 -4.66 -1.65
C SER A 1009 -22.89 -6.14 -1.61
N LEU A 1010 -23.41 -6.90 -0.64
CA LEU A 1010 -23.19 -8.35 -0.61
C LEU A 1010 -23.73 -9.03 -1.88
N ALA A 1011 -24.79 -8.48 -2.48
CA ALA A 1011 -25.31 -8.93 -3.77
C ALA A 1011 -24.29 -8.79 -4.91
N ARG A 1012 -23.49 -7.72 -4.92
CA ARG A 1012 -22.41 -7.53 -5.88
C ARG A 1012 -21.30 -8.57 -5.69
N VAL A 1013 -20.82 -8.72 -4.45
CA VAL A 1013 -19.79 -9.71 -4.08
C VAL A 1013 -20.21 -11.14 -4.45
N LEU A 1014 -21.47 -11.52 -4.20
CA LEU A 1014 -22.04 -12.80 -4.64
C LEU A 1014 -22.01 -13.00 -6.16
N CYS A 1015 -22.26 -11.93 -6.92
CA CYS A 1015 -22.28 -11.96 -8.38
C CYS A 1015 -20.88 -11.92 -9.02
N ASP A 1016 -19.87 -11.34 -8.37
CA ASP A 1016 -18.50 -11.31 -8.88
C ASP A 1016 -17.73 -12.61 -8.59
N ASN A 1017 -18.06 -13.30 -7.49
CA ASN A 1017 -17.25 -14.41 -6.97
C ASN A 1017 -17.96 -15.78 -6.98
N GLY A 1018 -19.23 -15.83 -7.36
CA GLY A 1018 -19.99 -17.06 -7.60
C GLY A 1018 -19.79 -17.59 -9.03
N ASN A 1019 -19.66 -18.91 -9.19
CA ASN A 1019 -19.32 -19.53 -10.49
C ASN A 1019 -20.51 -19.50 -11.48
N THR A 1020 -21.71 -19.56 -10.93
CA THR A 1020 -23.01 -19.81 -11.58
C THR A 1020 -24.13 -18.99 -10.91
N ILE A 1021 -23.79 -17.95 -10.15
CA ILE A 1021 -24.73 -16.95 -9.63
C ILE A 1021 -24.95 -15.89 -10.71
N SER A 1022 -26.11 -15.93 -11.38
CA SER A 1022 -26.45 -15.02 -12.48
C SER A 1022 -27.56 -14.02 -12.12
N ARG A 1023 -28.27 -14.24 -11.01
CA ARG A 1023 -29.34 -13.38 -10.48
C ARG A 1023 -29.28 -13.33 -8.96
N VAL A 1024 -29.62 -12.18 -8.39
CA VAL A 1024 -29.61 -11.91 -6.95
C VAL A 1024 -30.59 -10.77 -6.63
N ASN A 1025 -30.96 -10.62 -5.36
CA ASN A 1025 -31.69 -9.43 -4.88
C ASN A 1025 -30.70 -8.25 -4.70
N ASP A 1026 -31.14 -6.99 -4.80
CA ASP A 1026 -30.28 -5.82 -4.53
C ASP A 1026 -29.69 -5.86 -3.10
N ASP A 1027 -30.52 -6.30 -2.16
CA ASP A 1027 -30.18 -6.53 -0.77
C ASP A 1027 -30.28 -8.03 -0.48
N ALA A 1028 -29.13 -8.69 -0.39
CA ALA A 1028 -29.03 -10.14 -0.19
C ALA A 1028 -29.57 -10.62 1.17
N PHE A 1029 -29.96 -9.71 2.07
CA PHE A 1029 -30.61 -10.01 3.36
C PHE A 1029 -32.15 -9.99 3.29
N LEU A 1030 -32.74 -9.55 2.17
CA LEU A 1030 -34.18 -9.56 1.95
C LEU A 1030 -34.61 -10.83 1.20
N PHE A 1031 -35.58 -11.56 1.75
CA PHE A 1031 -36.20 -12.69 1.08
C PHE A 1031 -37.36 -12.21 0.19
N ILE A 1032 -37.36 -12.63 -1.07
CA ILE A 1032 -38.44 -12.41 -2.01
C ILE A 1032 -38.88 -13.79 -2.54
N SER A 1033 -40.17 -14.10 -2.43
CA SER A 1033 -40.75 -15.36 -2.87
C SER A 1033 -40.93 -15.46 -4.40
N ASN A 1034 -41.07 -14.33 -5.08
CA ASN A 1034 -41.17 -14.24 -6.54
C ASN A 1034 -39.80 -14.08 -7.19
N LEU A 1035 -39.23 -15.18 -7.69
CA LEU A 1035 -37.93 -15.21 -8.38
C LEU A 1035 -37.82 -14.28 -9.61
N ASN A 1036 -38.93 -13.78 -10.15
CA ASN A 1036 -38.89 -12.81 -11.25
C ASN A 1036 -38.36 -11.44 -10.83
N GLU A 1037 -38.45 -11.09 -9.54
CA GLU A 1037 -38.00 -9.81 -8.97
C GLU A 1037 -36.48 -9.78 -8.71
N TYR A 1038 -35.79 -10.92 -8.75
CA TYR A 1038 -34.33 -11.00 -8.62
C TYR A 1038 -33.68 -10.40 -9.87
N LYS A 1039 -32.82 -9.39 -9.70
CA LYS A 1039 -32.12 -8.75 -10.82
C LYS A 1039 -31.02 -9.65 -11.37
N LYS A 1040 -30.61 -9.41 -12.61
CA LYS A 1040 -29.43 -10.07 -13.18
C LYS A 1040 -28.18 -9.42 -12.62
N CYS A 1041 -27.09 -10.17 -12.46
CA CYS A 1041 -25.85 -9.64 -11.89
C CYS A 1041 -25.32 -8.37 -12.58
N ARG A 1042 -25.47 -8.24 -13.91
CA ARG A 1042 -25.13 -7.02 -14.68
C ARG A 1042 -25.94 -5.76 -14.33
N GLU A 1043 -27.02 -5.90 -13.57
CA GLU A 1043 -27.93 -4.82 -13.12
C GLU A 1043 -27.65 -4.43 -11.65
N ILE A 1044 -26.77 -5.17 -10.95
CA ILE A 1044 -26.26 -4.84 -9.62
C ILE A 1044 -25.01 -3.97 -9.76
N PRO A 1045 -24.96 -2.75 -9.18
CA PRO A 1045 -23.82 -1.84 -9.29
C PRO A 1045 -22.50 -2.47 -8.87
N SER A 1046 -21.45 -2.26 -9.66
CA SER A 1046 -20.06 -2.62 -9.33
C SER A 1046 -19.29 -1.40 -8.85
N ILE A 1047 -18.27 -1.64 -8.03
CA ILE A 1047 -17.29 -0.62 -7.68
C ILE A 1047 -16.44 -0.26 -8.92
N ASP A 1048 -16.17 1.03 -9.13
CA ASP A 1048 -15.13 1.48 -10.08
C ASP A 1048 -13.83 1.73 -9.32
N LEU A 1049 -12.86 0.82 -9.49
CA LEU A 1049 -11.54 0.89 -8.87
C LEU A 1049 -10.60 1.90 -9.54
N GLY A 1050 -10.99 2.53 -10.66
CA GLY A 1050 -10.21 3.60 -11.30
C GLY A 1050 -9.93 4.80 -10.38
N MET A 1051 -10.69 4.97 -9.30
CA MET A 1051 -10.43 5.96 -8.23
C MET A 1051 -9.21 5.64 -7.35
N TRP A 1052 -8.52 4.51 -7.57
CA TRP A 1052 -7.24 4.12 -6.96
C TRP A 1052 -6.05 4.27 -7.91
N ALA A 1053 -6.24 4.74 -9.14
CA ALA A 1053 -5.16 4.93 -10.11
C ALA A 1053 -4.19 6.05 -9.69
N GLU A 1054 -2.89 5.76 -9.67
CA GLU A 1054 -1.81 6.73 -9.48
C GLU A 1054 -1.20 7.12 -10.82
N CYS A 1055 -1.21 8.41 -11.17
CA CYS A 1055 -0.72 8.86 -12.48
C CYS A 1055 0.80 9.11 -12.47
N PRO A 1056 1.54 8.84 -13.57
CA PRO A 1056 2.98 9.06 -13.64
C PRO A 1056 3.46 10.51 -13.39
N GLU A 1057 2.59 11.51 -13.56
CA GLU A 1057 2.91 12.91 -13.26
C GLU A 1057 2.97 13.19 -11.74
N ASP A 1058 2.21 12.46 -10.92
CA ASP A 1058 2.21 12.60 -9.45
C ASP A 1058 3.52 12.11 -8.81
N LEU A 1059 4.19 11.15 -9.45
CA LEU A 1059 5.50 10.64 -9.04
C LEU A 1059 6.62 11.70 -9.16
N TYR A 1060 6.49 12.67 -10.08
CA TYR A 1060 7.47 13.75 -10.23
C TYR A 1060 7.36 14.82 -9.15
N ILE A 1061 6.15 15.13 -8.67
CA ILE A 1061 5.90 16.25 -7.76
C ILE A 1061 6.43 15.96 -6.33
N ASN A 1062 6.41 14.70 -5.90
CA ASN A 1062 6.94 14.30 -4.58
C ASN A 1062 8.48 14.36 -4.45
N SER A 1063 9.21 14.71 -5.51
CA SER A 1063 10.68 14.88 -5.47
C SER A 1063 11.16 16.27 -5.03
N LEU A 1064 10.27 17.28 -4.92
CA LEU A 1064 10.64 18.68 -4.69
C LEU A 1064 9.71 19.45 -3.75
N THR A 1065 9.73 19.14 -2.45
CA THR A 1065 9.22 20.07 -1.42
C THR A 1065 10.12 20.16 -0.17
N VAL A 1066 11.03 21.14 -0.17
CA VAL A 1066 11.62 21.72 1.05
C VAL A 1066 11.34 23.22 1.04
N GLY A 1067 10.70 23.72 2.11
CA GLY A 1067 10.66 25.15 2.44
C GLY A 1067 9.49 25.96 1.86
N PRO A 1068 8.79 26.79 2.68
CA PRO A 1068 7.65 27.57 2.23
C PRO A 1068 8.06 28.95 1.67
N VAL A 1069 7.44 29.38 0.55
CA VAL A 1069 7.53 30.77 0.08
C VAL A 1069 6.13 31.35 -0.13
N ARG A 1070 5.93 32.56 0.38
CA ARG A 1070 4.66 33.30 0.36
C ARG A 1070 4.25 33.76 -1.04
N SER A 1071 2.94 33.92 -1.21
CA SER A 1071 2.22 34.44 -2.37
C SER A 1071 2.86 35.66 -3.08
N ARG A 1072 2.61 35.77 -4.39
CA ARG A 1072 2.23 37.04 -5.04
C ARG A 1072 1.29 36.83 -6.22
N ARG A 1073 0.35 37.77 -6.41
CA ARG A 1073 -0.63 37.83 -7.52
C ARG A 1073 -0.06 38.56 -8.75
N SER A 1074 -0.40 38.07 -9.94
CA SER A 1074 -0.75 38.82 -11.17
C SER A 1074 -1.41 37.82 -12.13
N ILE A 1075 -2.68 37.92 -12.50
CA ILE A 1075 -3.27 38.87 -13.47
C ILE A 1075 -2.50 38.85 -14.80
N GLY A 1076 -3.17 38.40 -15.86
CA GLY A 1076 -2.67 38.38 -17.24
C GLY A 1076 -3.56 37.50 -18.13
N ASP A 1077 -4.52 38.10 -18.82
CA ASP A 1077 -5.43 37.41 -19.74
C ASP A 1077 -4.70 36.86 -20.98
N THR A 1078 -5.11 35.71 -21.50
CA THR A 1078 -5.73 35.56 -22.84
C THR A 1078 -5.97 34.09 -23.19
N VAL A 1079 -7.16 33.80 -23.73
CA VAL A 1079 -7.46 32.56 -24.47
C VAL A 1079 -8.08 33.01 -25.78
N GLU A 1080 -7.48 32.63 -26.92
CA GLU A 1080 -8.17 32.63 -28.21
C GLU A 1080 -8.59 31.21 -28.57
N ALA A 1081 -9.82 31.08 -29.05
CA ALA A 1081 -10.42 29.82 -29.45
C ALA A 1081 -11.11 29.96 -30.80
N TYR A 1082 -11.09 28.89 -31.60
CA TYR A 1082 -11.90 28.68 -32.79
C TYR A 1082 -12.45 27.24 -32.72
N GLY A 1083 -13.75 26.95 -32.86
CA GLY A 1083 -14.93 27.82 -32.91
C GLY A 1083 -16.17 27.07 -33.47
N SER A 1084 -17.39 27.57 -33.18
CA SER A 1084 -18.70 27.13 -33.74
C SER A 1084 -19.26 25.75 -33.27
N LYS A 1085 -20.57 25.54 -33.04
CA LYS A 1085 -21.78 26.40 -33.23
C LYS A 1085 -22.97 25.95 -32.34
N ASN A 1086 -23.85 26.92 -32.04
CA ASN A 1086 -25.19 26.91 -31.38
C ASN A 1086 -26.07 25.64 -31.56
N VAL A 1087 -27.00 25.26 -30.66
CA VAL A 1087 -28.29 25.89 -30.22
C VAL A 1087 -28.76 25.13 -28.93
N SER A 1088 -29.56 25.59 -27.95
CA SER A 1088 -30.57 26.67 -27.79
C SER A 1088 -30.40 27.50 -26.48
N ARG A 1089 -31.48 28.00 -25.84
CA ARG A 1089 -31.46 28.86 -24.62
C ARG A 1089 -32.83 29.02 -23.90
N THR A 1090 -32.95 28.55 -22.65
CA THR A 1090 -33.94 28.89 -21.58
C THR A 1090 -33.63 28.00 -20.36
N THR A 1091 -33.61 28.38 -19.08
CA THR A 1091 -33.97 29.60 -18.31
C THR A 1091 -33.09 29.66 -17.04
N ALA A 1092 -32.67 30.85 -16.58
CA ALA A 1092 -32.29 31.12 -15.17
C ALA A 1092 -32.02 32.63 -14.97
N LYS A 1093 -32.79 33.32 -14.11
CA LYS A 1093 -32.51 34.71 -13.70
C LYS A 1093 -33.13 35.04 -12.34
N SER A 1094 -32.69 34.36 -11.29
CA SER A 1094 -33.15 34.59 -9.91
C SER A 1094 -32.16 34.08 -8.85
N GLU A 1095 -30.87 34.41 -8.97
CA GLU A 1095 -29.86 33.97 -7.99
C GLU A 1095 -28.63 34.89 -7.99
N LYS A 1096 -28.75 36.10 -7.41
CA LYS A 1096 -27.58 36.96 -7.17
C LYS A 1096 -27.68 38.00 -6.04
N GLU A 1097 -28.74 37.98 -5.22
CA GLU A 1097 -28.86 38.84 -4.03
C GLU A 1097 -28.77 38.07 -2.69
N THR A 1098 -28.84 36.73 -2.69
CA THR A 1098 -28.81 35.89 -1.49
C THR A 1098 -27.41 35.58 -0.94
N VAL A 1099 -26.33 35.90 -1.68
CA VAL A 1099 -24.96 35.45 -1.37
C VAL A 1099 -24.16 36.44 -0.50
N VAL A 1100 -24.61 37.70 -0.39
CA VAL A 1100 -23.89 38.74 0.37
C VAL A 1100 -24.26 38.73 1.85
N THR A 1101 -25.53 38.52 2.19
CA THR A 1101 -26.01 38.42 3.57
C THR A 1101 -25.52 37.17 4.29
N ALA A 1102 -25.42 36.02 3.60
CA ALA A 1102 -24.94 34.76 4.18
C ALA A 1102 -23.44 34.73 4.56
N LYS A 1103 -22.66 35.75 4.17
CA LYS A 1103 -21.24 35.88 4.56
C LYS A 1103 -20.99 36.74 5.79
N GLN A 1104 -21.96 37.55 6.24
CA GLN A 1104 -21.84 38.30 7.49
C GLN A 1104 -22.24 37.45 8.69
N SER A 1105 -23.38 36.74 8.63
CA SER A 1105 -23.85 35.90 9.76
C SER A 1105 -22.82 34.84 10.20
N LYS A 1106 -22.18 34.16 9.24
CA LYS A 1106 -21.13 33.17 9.52
C LYS A 1106 -19.87 33.74 10.17
N SER A 1107 -19.66 35.06 10.19
CA SER A 1107 -18.53 35.68 10.89
C SER A 1107 -18.86 36.08 12.33
N GLU A 1108 -20.15 36.17 12.66
CA GLU A 1108 -20.64 36.47 14.01
C GLU A 1108 -20.88 35.16 14.78
N GLU A 1109 -21.48 34.13 14.16
CA GLU A 1109 -21.59 32.77 14.76
C GLU A 1109 -20.21 32.19 15.18
N VAL A 1110 -19.17 32.38 14.36
CA VAL A 1110 -17.81 31.88 14.67
C VAL A 1110 -17.15 32.64 15.82
N LYS A 1111 -17.60 33.87 16.12
CA LYS A 1111 -17.15 34.61 17.31
C LYS A 1111 -17.86 34.14 18.57
N GLU A 1112 -19.19 34.02 18.55
CA GLU A 1112 -19.95 33.52 19.72
C GLU A 1112 -19.52 32.10 20.10
N VAL A 1113 -19.30 31.20 19.13
CA VAL A 1113 -18.83 29.84 19.41
C VAL A 1113 -17.43 29.82 20.03
N ASN A 1114 -16.51 30.70 19.62
CA ASN A 1114 -15.19 30.77 20.24
C ASN A 1114 -15.24 31.33 21.68
N GLU A 1115 -16.14 32.29 21.96
CA GLU A 1115 -16.31 32.83 23.31
C GLU A 1115 -16.97 31.81 24.28
N ASP A 1116 -17.96 31.00 23.83
CA ASP A 1116 -18.50 29.88 24.64
C ASP A 1116 -17.44 28.79 24.88
N VAL A 1117 -16.61 28.47 23.88
CA VAL A 1117 -15.52 27.50 24.04
C VAL A 1117 -14.45 27.98 25.03
N GLU A 1118 -14.03 29.26 24.99
CA GLU A 1118 -13.10 29.81 25.99
C GLU A 1118 -13.71 29.85 27.41
N GLN A 1119 -15.00 30.19 27.55
CA GLN A 1119 -15.66 30.14 28.86
C GLN A 1119 -15.78 28.72 29.41
N ARG A 1120 -16.08 27.73 28.56
CA ARG A 1120 -16.13 26.31 28.95
C ARG A 1120 -14.76 25.76 29.32
N LEU A 1121 -13.70 26.14 28.62
CA LEU A 1121 -12.32 25.79 28.96
C LEU A 1121 -11.95 26.33 30.35
N LYS A 1122 -12.18 27.63 30.61
CA LYS A 1122 -11.97 28.21 31.95
C LYS A 1122 -12.81 27.55 33.05
N SER A 1123 -14.04 27.13 32.74
CA SER A 1123 -14.87 26.40 33.69
C SER A 1123 -14.32 25.00 34.00
N LEU A 1124 -13.67 24.35 33.03
CA LEU A 1124 -13.03 23.05 33.21
C LEU A 1124 -11.69 23.17 33.93
N GLU A 1125 -10.88 24.17 33.62
CA GLU A 1125 -9.62 24.48 34.32
C GLU A 1125 -9.88 24.73 35.82
N ASN A 1126 -10.84 25.60 36.16
CA ASN A 1126 -11.21 25.83 37.57
C ASN A 1126 -11.74 24.55 38.28
N LYS A 1127 -12.45 23.67 37.56
CA LYS A 1127 -12.93 22.39 38.13
C LYS A 1127 -11.79 21.40 38.35
N LEU A 1128 -10.82 21.36 37.44
CA LEU A 1128 -9.62 20.54 37.56
C LEU A 1128 -8.76 21.00 38.73
N GLU A 1129 -8.60 22.31 38.91
CA GLU A 1129 -7.85 22.90 40.03
C GLU A 1129 -8.50 22.59 41.39
N VAL A 1130 -9.83 22.66 41.48
CA VAL A 1130 -10.59 22.21 42.67
C VAL A 1130 -10.44 20.71 42.92
N MET A 1131 -10.55 19.86 41.88
CA MET A 1131 -10.32 18.41 42.03
C MET A 1131 -8.89 18.09 42.49
N MET A 1132 -7.88 18.76 41.94
CA MET A 1132 -6.49 18.54 42.38
C MET A 1132 -6.28 18.97 43.83
N SER A 1133 -6.92 20.05 44.28
CA SER A 1133 -6.89 20.46 45.68
C SER A 1133 -7.55 19.43 46.62
N ALA A 1134 -8.66 18.81 46.22
CA ALA A 1134 -9.33 17.76 47.00
C ALA A 1134 -8.50 16.47 47.06
N VAL A 1135 -7.84 16.08 45.97
CA VAL A 1135 -6.93 14.91 45.96
C VAL A 1135 -5.77 15.11 46.92
N VAL A 1136 -5.19 16.32 46.99
CA VAL A 1136 -4.13 16.64 47.96
C VAL A 1136 -4.67 16.62 49.41
N SER A 1137 -5.86 17.18 49.67
CA SER A 1137 -6.54 17.12 50.98
C SER A 1137 -6.74 15.68 51.48
N MET A 1138 -7.22 14.79 50.59
CA MET A 1138 -7.35 13.36 50.89
C MET A 1138 -5.99 12.69 51.16
N GLN A 1139 -4.95 13.00 50.38
CA GLN A 1139 -3.62 12.40 50.57
C GLN A 1139 -3.00 12.79 51.92
N ASP A 1140 -3.10 14.06 52.33
CA ASP A 1140 -2.64 14.52 53.64
C ASP A 1140 -3.45 13.88 54.79
N SER A 1141 -4.77 13.72 54.61
CA SER A 1141 -5.65 13.06 55.58
C SER A 1141 -5.32 11.56 55.74
N ILE A 1142 -5.07 10.85 54.64
CA ILE A 1142 -4.65 9.44 54.62
C ILE A 1142 -3.25 9.28 55.24
N SER A 1143 -2.31 10.19 54.94
CA SER A 1143 -0.97 10.19 55.53
C SER A 1143 -1.03 10.36 57.06
N THR A 1144 -1.88 11.27 57.53
CA THR A 1144 -2.12 11.51 58.96
C THR A 1144 -2.71 10.27 59.66
N LEU A 1145 -3.71 9.62 59.06
CA LEU A 1145 -4.28 8.36 59.57
C LEU A 1145 -3.23 7.23 59.62
N SER A 1146 -2.35 7.15 58.62
CA SER A 1146 -1.24 6.18 58.58
C SER A 1146 -0.22 6.40 59.70
N GLU A 1147 0.13 7.65 60.01
CA GLU A 1147 0.95 7.97 61.20
C GLU A 1147 0.25 7.59 62.52
N GLU A 1148 -1.06 7.86 62.66
CA GLU A 1148 -1.81 7.50 63.87
C GLU A 1148 -1.84 5.98 64.11
N VAL A 1149 -1.99 5.17 63.05
CA VAL A 1149 -1.91 3.70 63.11
C VAL A 1149 -0.49 3.23 63.43
N SER A 1150 0.53 3.82 62.80
CA SER A 1150 1.94 3.47 63.04
C SER A 1150 2.41 3.80 64.47
N ARG A 1151 1.81 4.83 65.09
CA ARG A 1151 2.00 5.17 66.51
C ARG A 1151 1.08 4.39 67.47
N GLY A 1152 0.28 3.44 66.96
CA GLY A 1152 -0.63 2.61 67.77
C GLY A 1152 -1.78 3.39 68.44
N SER A 1153 -2.10 4.59 67.96
CA SER A 1153 -3.11 5.49 68.55
C SER A 1153 -4.55 5.09 68.20
N ILE A 1154 -4.72 4.28 67.16
CA ILE A 1154 -5.97 3.65 66.71
C ILE A 1154 -5.70 2.21 66.27
N LYS A 1155 -6.67 1.31 66.43
CA LYS A 1155 -6.55 -0.09 65.98
C LYS A 1155 -6.85 -0.20 64.50
N SER A 1156 -6.17 -1.11 63.80
CA SER A 1156 -6.40 -1.39 62.36
C SER A 1156 -7.88 -1.65 62.03
N SER A 1157 -8.64 -2.31 62.91
CA SER A 1157 -10.08 -2.55 62.74
C SER A 1157 -10.98 -1.31 62.83
N GLN A 1158 -10.43 -0.13 63.13
CA GLN A 1158 -11.14 1.16 63.14
C GLN A 1158 -10.69 2.06 61.97
N MET A 1159 -9.77 1.58 61.13
CA MET A 1159 -9.22 2.33 60.01
C MET A 1159 -10.23 2.42 58.86
N ASP A 1160 -10.94 1.34 58.55
CA ASP A 1160 -11.93 1.28 57.48
C ASP A 1160 -13.09 2.28 57.69
N GLU A 1161 -13.54 2.45 58.94
CA GLU A 1161 -14.62 3.37 59.30
C GLU A 1161 -14.20 4.84 59.09
N ARG A 1162 -12.96 5.20 59.49
CA ARG A 1162 -12.44 6.57 59.31
C ARG A 1162 -11.99 6.86 57.87
N LEU A 1163 -11.52 5.85 57.13
CA LEU A 1163 -11.28 5.97 55.68
C LEU A 1163 -12.60 6.13 54.92
N HIS A 1164 -13.69 5.51 55.38
CA HIS A 1164 -15.02 5.72 54.83
C HIS A 1164 -15.52 7.15 55.07
N ASP A 1165 -15.32 7.71 56.27
CA ASP A 1165 -15.64 9.12 56.56
C ASP A 1165 -14.82 10.08 55.67
N VAL A 1166 -13.52 9.86 55.48
CA VAL A 1166 -12.67 10.67 54.58
C VAL A 1166 -13.12 10.54 53.11
N ALA A 1167 -13.52 9.34 52.67
CA ALA A 1167 -13.98 9.10 51.31
C ALA A 1167 -15.42 9.57 51.02
N THR A 1168 -16.17 10.02 52.04
CA THR A 1168 -17.57 10.47 51.90
C THR A 1168 -17.80 11.94 52.31
N GLY A 1169 -16.76 12.63 52.81
CA GLY A 1169 -16.85 13.96 53.39
C GLY A 1169 -16.49 15.15 52.49
N GLU A 1170 -15.81 14.96 51.36
CA GLU A 1170 -15.40 16.02 50.40
C GLU A 1170 -15.99 15.82 48.99
#